data_AF-A0A8C0CMX9-F1
#
_entry.id   AF-A0A8C0CMX9-F1
#
_cell.length_a   1.000
_cell.length_b   1.000
_cell.length_c   1.000
_cell.angle_alpha   90.00
_cell.angle_beta   90.00
_cell.angle_gamma   90.00
#
_symmetry.space_group_name_H-M   'P 1'
#
loop_
_entity.id
_entity.type
_entity.pdbx_description
1 polymer ?
#
loop_
_entity_poly.entity_id
_entity_poly.type
_entity_poly.pdbx_seq_one_letter_code
_entity_poly.pdbx_strand_id
1 'polypeptide(L)'
;MEKKENNRKLRVCVATCNRADYSKLAPIMFGIKMEPEFFELDVVVLGSHLIDDYGNTYRMIEQDDFDINTRLHTIVRGEDEAAMVESVGLALVKLPDVLNRLKPDIMIVHGDRFDALALATSAGGKSVGPLMTLSDTIIRMWLGDDVKSKDYIVALQHPVTTDIKHSIKMFELTLDALISFNKRTLVLFPNIDAGSKEMVRVMRKKGIEHHPNFRAVKHVPFDQFIQLVAHAGCMIGNSSCGVREVGAFGTPVINLGTRQIGRETGENVLHVRDADTQDKILQALHLQFGKQYPCSKIYGDGNAVPRILKFLKSIDLQEPLQKKFCFPPVKDNISQDIDHILETLSALAVDLGGTNLRVAIVSMKGEIVKKYTQFNPKTYEERINLILQMCVEAAAEAVKLNCRILGVGISTGGRVNPREGIVLHSTKLIQEWNSVDLRTPLSDTLHLPVWVDNDGNCAALAERKFGQGKGLENFVTLITGTGIGGGIIHQHELIHGSSFCAAELGHIVVSLDGPDCSCGSHGCIEAYASGMALQREAKKLHDEDQLLVEGMSVPKDEAVGALHLIQAAKLGNAKAQSILRTAGTALGLGVVNILHTMNPSLVILSGVLASHYIHTVKDVIRQQALSSVQDVDVVVSDLVEPALLGAASMVLDYTTRRIY
;
A
#
# COMPACT_ATOMS: atom_id res chain seq x y z
N MET A 1 41.40 48.90 -9.26
CA MET A 1 41.07 48.56 -10.66
C MET A 1 39.58 48.24 -10.71
N GLU A 2 38.85 48.91 -11.58
CA GLU A 2 37.40 48.75 -11.71
C GLU A 2 37.07 47.37 -12.27
N LYS A 3 36.06 46.70 -11.69
CA LYS A 3 35.34 45.64 -12.43
C LYS A 3 34.49 46.36 -13.47
N LYS A 4 34.90 46.28 -14.74
CA LYS A 4 34.04 46.68 -15.86
C LYS A 4 32.75 45.85 -15.81
N GLU A 5 31.62 46.51 -15.59
CA GLU A 5 30.30 45.92 -15.84
C GLU A 5 30.19 45.61 -17.33
N ASN A 6 30.43 44.36 -17.71
CA ASN A 6 30.14 43.88 -19.05
C ASN A 6 28.65 43.55 -19.12
N ASN A 7 27.79 44.57 -19.00
CA ASN A 7 26.35 44.44 -18.86
C ASN A 7 25.67 44.11 -20.21
N ARG A 8 26.08 42.98 -20.79
CA ARG A 8 25.49 42.41 -22.01
C ARG A 8 24.16 41.75 -21.61
N LYS A 9 23.07 42.17 -22.27
CA LYS A 9 21.76 41.52 -22.13
C LYS A 9 21.85 40.05 -22.53
N LEU A 10 21.19 39.20 -21.74
CA LEU A 10 21.11 37.76 -21.98
C LEU A 10 20.07 37.51 -23.07
N ARG A 11 20.50 36.94 -24.21
CA ARG A 11 19.63 36.73 -25.37
C ARG A 11 18.91 35.39 -25.24
N VAL A 12 17.60 35.42 -25.00
CA VAL A 12 16.77 34.26 -24.67
C VAL A 12 15.85 33.93 -25.83
N CYS A 13 16.04 32.74 -26.43
CA CYS A 13 15.13 32.20 -27.43
C CYS A 13 14.04 31.35 -26.74
N VAL A 14 12.77 31.60 -27.04
CA VAL A 14 11.64 30.75 -26.61
C VAL A 14 11.03 30.09 -27.84
N ALA A 15 10.96 28.75 -27.84
CA ALA A 15 10.38 28.00 -28.95
C ALA A 15 9.12 27.24 -28.54
N THR A 16 8.08 27.34 -29.38
CA THR A 16 6.72 26.86 -29.11
C THR A 16 6.15 26.14 -30.33
N CYS A 17 5.53 24.97 -30.10
CA CYS A 17 5.09 24.05 -31.16
C CYS A 17 3.56 23.95 -31.29
N ASN A 18 2.84 24.28 -30.22
CA ASN A 18 1.39 24.28 -30.17
C ASN A 18 0.89 25.13 -28.98
N ARG A 19 -0.41 25.43 -28.96
CA ARG A 19 -1.02 26.23 -27.89
C ARG A 19 -0.86 25.66 -26.46
N ALA A 20 -0.79 24.34 -26.32
CA ALA A 20 -0.66 23.69 -25.00
C ALA A 20 0.77 23.78 -24.44
N ASP A 21 1.80 23.99 -25.25
CA ASP A 21 3.10 24.46 -24.76
C ASP A 21 3.15 25.99 -24.64
N TYR A 22 2.56 26.74 -25.58
CA TYR A 22 2.52 28.21 -25.51
C TYR A 22 1.91 28.72 -24.20
N SER A 23 0.78 28.18 -23.75
CA SER A 23 0.15 28.55 -22.46
C SER A 23 1.07 28.41 -21.23
N LYS A 24 2.07 27.53 -21.29
CA LYS A 24 3.09 27.33 -20.25
C LYS A 24 4.31 28.25 -20.46
N LEU A 25 4.54 28.70 -21.71
CA LEU A 25 5.66 29.53 -22.12
C LEU A 25 5.36 31.04 -22.10
N ALA A 26 4.14 31.46 -22.43
CA ALA A 26 3.76 32.88 -22.53
C ALA A 26 4.05 33.69 -21.26
N PRO A 27 3.78 33.19 -20.03
CA PRO A 27 4.08 33.96 -18.83
C PRO A 27 5.58 34.09 -18.52
N ILE A 28 6.41 33.19 -19.07
CA ILE A 28 7.87 33.32 -19.10
C ILE A 28 8.24 34.53 -19.96
N MET A 29 7.68 34.55 -21.17
CA MET A 29 7.96 35.54 -22.19
C MET A 29 7.55 36.93 -21.72
N PHE A 30 6.41 37.04 -21.01
CA PHE A 30 6.00 38.26 -20.31
C PHE A 30 7.00 38.67 -19.23
N GLY A 31 7.44 37.74 -18.37
CA GLY A 31 8.44 38.01 -17.34
C GLY A 31 9.79 38.49 -17.89
N ILE A 32 10.23 37.92 -19.01
CA ILE A 32 11.44 38.33 -19.75
C ILE A 32 11.24 39.72 -20.37
N LYS A 33 10.11 39.94 -21.05
CA LYS A 33 9.77 41.22 -21.71
C LYS A 33 9.60 42.38 -20.72
N MET A 34 9.22 42.09 -19.47
CA MET A 34 9.13 43.07 -18.38
C MET A 34 10.47 43.52 -17.79
N GLU A 35 11.58 42.83 -18.08
CA GLU A 35 12.92 43.16 -17.59
C GLU A 35 13.91 43.39 -18.77
N PRO A 36 13.62 44.33 -19.69
CA PRO A 36 14.38 44.53 -20.93
C PRO A 36 15.80 45.07 -20.69
N GLU A 37 16.14 45.51 -19.49
CA GLU A 37 17.50 45.87 -19.09
C GLU A 37 18.41 44.64 -18.90
N PHE A 38 17.85 43.48 -18.57
CA PHE A 38 18.59 42.22 -18.40
C PHE A 38 18.49 41.29 -19.61
N PHE A 39 17.38 41.32 -20.36
CA PHE A 39 17.09 40.33 -21.39
C PHE A 39 16.79 40.90 -22.77
N GLU A 40 16.96 40.05 -23.78
CA GLU A 40 16.44 40.20 -25.14
C GLU A 40 15.69 38.91 -25.50
N LEU A 41 14.49 39.01 -26.07
CA LEU A 41 13.62 37.85 -26.35
C LEU A 41 13.53 37.58 -27.86
N ASP A 42 13.93 36.38 -28.28
CA ASP A 42 13.68 35.83 -29.62
C ASP A 42 12.55 34.78 -29.52
N VAL A 43 11.55 34.82 -30.40
CA VAL A 43 10.44 33.83 -30.43
C VAL A 43 10.47 32.99 -31.70
N VAL A 44 10.47 31.66 -31.54
CA VAL A 44 10.44 30.69 -32.65
C VAL A 44 9.15 29.87 -32.59
N VAL A 45 8.34 29.95 -33.64
CA VAL A 45 7.06 29.24 -33.74
C VAL A 45 7.14 28.15 -34.79
N LEU A 46 6.72 26.94 -34.43
CA LEU A 46 6.75 25.75 -35.28
C LEU A 46 5.55 24.83 -34.98
N GLY A 47 5.54 23.62 -35.54
CA GLY A 47 4.54 22.61 -35.19
C GLY A 47 3.12 22.97 -35.66
N SER A 48 2.11 22.62 -34.86
CA SER A 48 0.69 22.83 -35.20
C SER A 48 0.23 24.27 -35.07
N HIS A 49 1.04 25.18 -34.53
CA HIS A 49 0.76 26.62 -34.56
C HIS A 49 0.55 27.15 -35.98
N LEU A 50 1.25 26.57 -36.96
CA LEU A 50 1.29 27.01 -38.36
C LEU A 50 0.37 26.18 -39.29
N ILE A 51 -0.64 25.51 -38.73
CA ILE A 51 -1.61 24.71 -39.50
C ILE A 51 -3.00 25.35 -39.43
N ASP A 52 -3.59 25.60 -40.60
CA ASP A 52 -4.92 26.23 -40.75
C ASP A 52 -6.02 25.45 -40.03
N ASP A 53 -6.03 24.12 -40.15
CA ASP A 53 -7.02 23.21 -39.54
C ASP A 53 -7.07 23.30 -38.00
N TYR A 54 -5.99 23.81 -37.37
CA TYR A 54 -5.84 24.01 -35.93
C TYR A 54 -5.98 25.48 -35.52
N GLY A 55 -6.43 26.34 -36.44
CA GLY A 55 -6.78 27.74 -36.18
C GLY A 55 -5.63 28.73 -36.20
N ASN A 56 -4.45 28.37 -36.73
CA ASN A 56 -3.27 29.24 -36.80
C ASN A 56 -2.91 29.88 -35.44
N THR A 57 -2.67 29.04 -34.43
CA THR A 57 -2.50 29.49 -33.03
C THR A 57 -1.27 30.38 -32.79
N TYR A 58 -0.36 30.54 -33.76
CA TYR A 58 0.66 31.59 -33.73
C TYR A 58 0.06 33.00 -33.58
N ARG A 59 -1.16 33.25 -34.08
CA ARG A 59 -1.82 34.56 -33.97
C ARG A 59 -2.15 34.96 -32.53
N MET A 60 -2.28 33.98 -31.62
CA MET A 60 -2.44 34.26 -30.19
C MET A 60 -1.17 34.88 -29.60
N ILE A 61 0.00 34.46 -30.10
CA ILE A 61 1.32 34.96 -29.70
C ILE A 61 1.50 36.42 -30.16
N GLU A 62 1.02 36.74 -31.36
CA GLU A 62 0.98 38.11 -31.89
C GLU A 62 -0.03 39.00 -31.15
N GLN A 63 -1.18 38.45 -30.74
CA GLN A 63 -2.19 39.14 -29.92
C GLN A 63 -1.69 39.44 -28.50
N ASP A 64 -0.84 38.58 -27.95
CA ASP A 64 -0.13 38.78 -26.68
C ASP A 64 1.08 39.75 -26.81
N ASP A 65 1.20 40.45 -27.95
CA ASP A 65 2.20 41.48 -28.25
C ASP A 65 3.65 40.95 -28.31
N PHE A 66 3.86 39.71 -28.78
CA PHE A 66 5.20 39.16 -29.01
C PHE A 66 5.57 39.13 -30.49
N ASP A 67 6.74 39.69 -30.81
CA ASP A 67 7.36 39.55 -32.13
C ASP A 67 7.78 38.10 -32.40
N ILE A 68 7.36 37.54 -33.54
CA ILE A 68 7.76 36.19 -33.96
C ILE A 68 8.98 36.28 -34.89
N ASN A 69 10.17 36.13 -34.31
CA ASN A 69 11.46 36.20 -34.99
C ASN A 69 11.64 35.09 -36.05
N THR A 70 10.99 33.93 -35.90
CA THR A 70 11.01 32.87 -36.92
C THR A 70 9.76 31.98 -36.89
N ARG A 71 9.20 31.68 -38.07
CA ARG A 71 8.16 30.65 -38.27
C ARG A 71 8.76 29.46 -39.05
N LEU A 72 8.68 28.24 -38.51
CA LEU A 72 9.22 27.01 -39.12
C LEU A 72 8.11 25.98 -39.38
N HIS A 73 7.80 25.74 -40.66
CA HIS A 73 6.94 24.62 -41.04
C HIS A 73 7.71 23.29 -40.90
N THR A 74 7.40 22.53 -39.85
CA THR A 74 8.06 21.25 -39.51
C THR A 74 7.15 20.03 -39.59
N ILE A 75 5.83 20.21 -39.66
CA ILE A 75 4.88 19.09 -39.68
C ILE A 75 4.72 18.52 -41.10
N VAL A 76 4.91 17.21 -41.23
CA VAL A 76 4.53 16.42 -42.40
C VAL A 76 3.08 15.96 -42.26
N ARG A 77 2.32 15.98 -43.36
CA ARG A 77 0.90 15.60 -43.34
C ARG A 77 0.73 14.07 -43.28
N GLY A 78 0.39 13.57 -42.10
CA GLY A 78 -0.04 12.19 -41.84
C GLY A 78 -0.49 12.03 -40.38
N GLU A 79 -1.25 10.98 -40.09
CA GLU A 79 -1.70 10.63 -38.73
C GLU A 79 -1.00 9.35 -38.18
N ASP A 80 0.07 8.90 -38.85
CA ASP A 80 0.83 7.69 -38.50
C ASP A 80 2.20 8.01 -37.86
N GLU A 81 2.86 6.95 -37.38
CA GLU A 81 4.16 7.05 -36.70
C GLU A 81 5.28 7.52 -37.65
N ALA A 82 5.18 7.23 -38.95
CA ALA A 82 6.18 7.65 -39.93
C ALA A 82 6.14 9.17 -40.13
N ALA A 83 4.97 9.74 -40.37
CA ALA A 83 4.79 11.20 -40.49
C ALA A 83 5.21 11.95 -39.21
N MET A 84 5.04 11.34 -38.04
CA MET A 84 5.54 11.87 -36.77
C MET A 84 7.08 11.95 -36.74
N VAL A 85 7.76 10.85 -37.10
CA VAL A 85 9.24 10.79 -37.13
C VAL A 85 9.82 11.70 -38.22
N GLU A 86 9.19 11.78 -39.39
CA GLU A 86 9.60 12.70 -40.46
C GLU A 86 9.47 14.17 -40.03
N SER A 87 8.46 14.51 -39.23
CA SER A 87 8.30 15.86 -38.67
C SER A 87 9.42 16.22 -37.68
N VAL A 88 9.87 15.26 -36.86
CA VAL A 88 11.05 15.42 -35.98
C VAL A 88 12.32 15.63 -36.82
N GLY A 89 12.52 14.83 -37.87
CA GLY A 89 13.65 14.97 -38.78
C GLY A 89 13.70 16.33 -39.47
N LEU A 90 12.55 16.81 -39.96
CA LEU A 90 12.44 18.12 -40.62
C LEU A 90 12.71 19.29 -39.66
N ALA A 91 12.33 19.17 -38.39
CA ALA A 91 12.69 20.12 -37.35
C ALA A 91 14.21 20.11 -37.09
N LEU A 92 14.82 18.94 -36.91
CA LEU A 92 16.27 18.78 -36.68
C LEU A 92 17.13 19.32 -37.83
N VAL A 93 16.65 19.26 -39.07
CA VAL A 93 17.36 19.84 -40.23
C VAL A 93 17.26 21.37 -40.26
N LYS A 94 16.11 21.96 -39.90
CA LYS A 94 15.87 23.42 -40.05
C LYS A 94 16.29 24.25 -38.84
N LEU A 95 16.26 23.69 -37.63
CA LEU A 95 16.57 24.41 -36.40
C LEU A 95 18.02 24.90 -36.30
N PRO A 96 19.06 24.14 -36.71
CA PRO A 96 20.46 24.58 -36.60
C PRO A 96 20.73 25.91 -37.31
N ASP A 97 20.16 26.15 -38.50
CA ASP A 97 20.33 27.40 -39.23
C ASP A 97 19.69 28.58 -38.49
N VAL A 98 18.52 28.36 -37.88
CA VAL A 98 17.83 29.37 -37.07
C VAL A 98 18.64 29.71 -35.82
N LEU A 99 19.20 28.72 -35.14
CA LEU A 99 20.02 28.95 -33.94
C LEU A 99 21.38 29.59 -34.28
N ASN A 100 22.00 29.23 -35.41
CA ASN A 100 23.21 29.87 -35.92
C ASN A 100 22.99 31.33 -36.32
N ARG A 101 21.79 31.68 -36.82
CA ARG A 101 21.39 33.05 -37.13
C ARG A 101 21.05 33.85 -35.88
N LEU A 102 20.16 33.31 -35.04
CA LEU A 102 19.67 34.01 -33.85
C LEU A 102 20.72 34.10 -32.76
N LYS A 103 21.68 33.16 -32.66
CA LYS A 103 22.74 33.11 -31.62
C LYS A 103 22.22 33.45 -30.21
N PRO A 104 21.20 32.72 -29.71
CA PRO A 104 20.73 32.91 -28.35
C PRO A 104 21.78 32.42 -27.35
N ASP A 105 21.87 33.10 -26.21
CA ASP A 105 22.66 32.64 -25.06
C ASP A 105 21.95 31.51 -24.31
N ILE A 106 20.61 31.53 -24.30
CA ILE A 106 19.76 30.50 -23.67
C ILE A 106 18.56 30.20 -24.58
N MET A 107 18.16 28.93 -24.66
CA MET A 107 16.92 28.52 -25.32
C MET A 107 15.97 27.83 -24.34
N ILE A 108 14.69 28.20 -24.39
CA ILE A 108 13.64 27.73 -23.48
C ILE A 108 12.60 26.97 -24.29
N VAL A 109 12.34 25.73 -23.86
CA VAL A 109 11.46 24.76 -24.52
C VAL A 109 10.62 24.01 -23.48
N HIS A 110 9.41 23.59 -23.87
CA HIS A 110 8.55 22.76 -23.03
C HIS A 110 8.60 21.28 -23.46
N GLY A 111 9.09 20.40 -22.60
CA GLY A 111 9.45 19.01 -22.96
C GLY A 111 8.36 17.96 -22.78
N ASP A 112 7.19 18.08 -23.44
CA ASP A 112 6.11 17.07 -23.38
C ASP A 112 5.70 16.43 -24.72
N ARG A 113 6.42 16.70 -25.83
CA ARG A 113 6.16 16.15 -27.17
C ARG A 113 7.42 15.82 -27.96
N PHE A 114 7.28 15.03 -29.02
CA PHE A 114 8.36 14.70 -29.98
C PHE A 114 8.99 15.93 -30.64
N ASP A 115 8.19 16.96 -30.96
CA ASP A 115 8.69 18.23 -31.50
C ASP A 115 9.68 18.92 -30.53
N ALA A 116 9.41 18.81 -29.23
CA ALA A 116 10.26 19.36 -28.19
C ALA A 116 11.55 18.55 -27.98
N LEU A 117 11.58 17.27 -28.38
CA LEU A 117 12.82 16.49 -28.43
C LEU A 117 13.75 17.00 -29.53
N ALA A 118 13.22 17.36 -30.72
CA ALA A 118 14.01 18.01 -31.77
C ALA A 118 14.61 19.33 -31.25
N LEU A 119 13.77 20.21 -30.69
CA LEU A 119 14.20 21.48 -30.11
C LEU A 119 15.25 21.30 -29.00
N ALA A 120 15.02 20.41 -28.04
CA ALA A 120 15.93 20.18 -26.93
C ALA A 120 17.25 19.52 -27.37
N THR A 121 17.22 18.68 -28.40
CA THR A 121 18.42 18.08 -29.02
C THR A 121 19.25 19.14 -29.75
N SER A 122 18.59 20.09 -30.43
CA SER A 122 19.26 21.23 -31.07
C SER A 122 19.78 22.28 -30.09
N ALA A 123 19.32 22.34 -28.82
CA ALA A 123 19.45 23.56 -27.99
C ALA A 123 19.68 23.37 -26.48
N GLY A 124 20.26 22.25 -26.02
CA GLY A 124 20.24 21.85 -24.59
C GLY A 124 20.63 22.88 -23.50
N GLY A 125 19.61 23.46 -22.82
CA GLY A 125 19.61 24.28 -21.58
C GLY A 125 18.14 24.59 -21.12
N LYS A 126 17.81 24.88 -19.84
CA LYS A 126 16.43 24.73 -19.22
C LYS A 126 16.03 25.87 -18.22
N SER A 127 14.80 26.08 -17.68
CA SER A 127 13.34 25.84 -17.96
C SER A 127 12.48 26.55 -16.85
N VAL A 128 11.16 26.83 -17.00
CA VAL A 128 10.43 27.96 -16.29
C VAL A 128 8.93 27.71 -15.79
N GLY A 129 8.10 28.73 -15.36
CA GLY A 129 6.58 28.71 -15.25
C GLY A 129 5.78 29.51 -14.12
N PRO A 130 4.53 30.06 -14.29
CA PRO A 130 3.67 30.70 -13.21
C PRO A 130 2.09 30.50 -13.22
N LEU A 131 1.22 31.55 -13.06
CA LEU A 131 -0.05 31.56 -12.22
C LEU A 131 -1.34 32.37 -12.71
N MET A 132 -2.56 32.05 -12.18
CA MET A 132 -3.80 32.87 -11.82
C MET A 132 -5.21 32.75 -12.56
N THR A 133 -6.31 33.34 -12.00
CA THR A 133 -7.76 32.86 -12.00
C THR A 133 -8.92 33.93 -12.04
N LEU A 134 -10.20 33.55 -12.36
CA LEU A 134 -11.51 34.26 -12.01
C LEU A 134 -12.85 33.54 -12.48
N SER A 135 -13.70 32.93 -11.62
CA SER A 135 -14.55 31.75 -12.02
C SER A 135 -16.08 31.79 -12.32
N ASP A 136 -16.95 32.53 -11.62
CA ASP A 136 -18.38 32.08 -11.47
C ASP A 136 -19.29 32.26 -12.73
N THR A 137 -19.03 33.26 -13.58
CA THR A 137 -19.79 33.49 -14.84
C THR A 137 -19.62 32.35 -15.85
N ILE A 138 -18.48 31.68 -15.81
CA ILE A 138 -18.05 30.71 -16.83
C ILE A 138 -18.76 29.36 -16.66
N ILE A 139 -19.16 28.97 -15.45
CA ILE A 139 -19.95 27.75 -15.21
C ILE A 139 -21.28 27.83 -15.97
N ARG A 140 -22.03 28.93 -15.80
CA ARG A 140 -23.33 29.14 -16.45
C ARG A 140 -23.24 29.15 -17.97
N MET A 141 -22.23 29.84 -18.51
CA MET A 141 -21.98 29.95 -19.96
C MET A 141 -21.78 28.58 -20.64
N TRP A 142 -21.16 27.62 -19.95
CA TRP A 142 -20.90 26.29 -20.50
C TRP A 142 -21.98 25.26 -20.16
N LEU A 143 -22.63 25.34 -19.00
CA LEU A 143 -23.47 24.27 -18.46
C LEU A 143 -24.94 24.62 -18.20
N GLY A 144 -25.32 25.91 -18.19
CA GLY A 144 -26.67 26.38 -17.91
C GLY A 144 -26.81 27.12 -16.57
N ASP A 145 -27.82 27.99 -16.46
CA ASP A 145 -28.06 28.85 -15.29
C ASP A 145 -28.50 28.09 -14.02
N ASP A 146 -29.00 26.86 -14.18
CA ASP A 146 -29.41 25.98 -13.09
C ASP A 146 -28.25 25.28 -12.38
N VAL A 147 -27.05 25.30 -12.99
CA VAL A 147 -25.90 24.51 -12.57
C VAL A 147 -25.04 25.27 -11.56
N LYS A 148 -24.83 24.66 -10.40
CA LYS A 148 -24.04 25.23 -9.30
C LYS A 148 -22.63 24.67 -9.28
N SER A 149 -21.69 25.45 -8.73
CA SER A 149 -20.37 24.93 -8.36
C SER A 149 -20.51 23.67 -7.48
N LYS A 150 -19.66 22.69 -7.74
CA LYS A 150 -19.61 21.34 -7.16
C LYS A 150 -20.75 20.39 -7.54
N ASP A 151 -21.71 20.79 -8.39
CA ASP A 151 -22.83 19.94 -8.81
C ASP A 151 -22.78 19.52 -10.30
N TYR A 152 -21.58 19.43 -10.86
CA TYR A 152 -21.35 18.93 -12.22
C TYR A 152 -20.02 18.17 -12.34
N ILE A 153 -19.89 17.40 -13.43
CA ILE A 153 -18.70 16.62 -13.76
C ILE A 153 -17.98 17.24 -14.96
N VAL A 154 -16.65 17.22 -14.97
CA VAL A 154 -15.83 17.46 -16.18
C VAL A 154 -15.23 16.13 -16.61
N ALA A 155 -15.60 15.65 -17.80
CA ALA A 155 -15.10 14.41 -18.38
C ALA A 155 -14.12 14.69 -19.53
N LEU A 156 -12.89 14.18 -19.43
CA LEU A 156 -11.84 14.34 -20.44
C LEU A 156 -10.96 13.08 -20.50
N GLN A 157 -11.16 12.30 -21.57
CA GLN A 157 -10.45 11.05 -21.82
C GLN A 157 -9.89 11.05 -23.24
N HIS A 158 -8.64 10.61 -23.38
CA HIS A 158 -7.91 10.48 -24.63
C HIS A 158 -7.61 8.99 -24.88
N PRO A 159 -7.45 8.53 -26.13
CA PRO A 159 -7.05 7.16 -26.39
C PRO A 159 -5.60 6.91 -25.91
N VAL A 160 -5.29 5.66 -25.58
CA VAL A 160 -3.91 5.21 -25.37
C VAL A 160 -3.47 4.54 -26.66
N THR A 161 -2.48 5.12 -27.35
CA THR A 161 -2.07 4.71 -28.71
C THR A 161 -1.56 3.27 -28.77
N THR A 162 -1.00 2.75 -27.67
CA THR A 162 -0.53 1.37 -27.56
C THR A 162 -1.64 0.33 -27.32
N ASP A 163 -2.85 0.76 -26.93
CA ASP A 163 -4.02 -0.13 -26.78
C ASP A 163 -5.33 0.59 -27.11
N ILE A 164 -5.57 0.72 -28.41
CA ILE A 164 -6.76 1.41 -28.96
C ILE A 164 -8.05 0.63 -28.64
N LYS A 165 -8.03 -0.72 -28.71
CA LYS A 165 -9.24 -1.54 -28.50
C LYS A 165 -9.74 -1.44 -27.06
N HIS A 166 -8.85 -1.58 -26.08
CA HIS A 166 -9.20 -1.44 -24.68
C HIS A 166 -9.62 0.01 -24.35
N SER A 167 -8.92 1.01 -24.91
CA SER A 167 -9.28 2.43 -24.76
C SER A 167 -10.73 2.74 -25.18
N ILE A 168 -11.19 2.16 -26.30
CA ILE A 168 -12.56 2.35 -26.79
C ILE A 168 -13.58 1.69 -25.84
N LYS A 169 -13.33 0.45 -25.40
CA LYS A 169 -14.22 -0.26 -24.46
C LYS A 169 -14.34 0.47 -23.13
N MET A 170 -13.21 0.90 -22.56
CA MET A 170 -13.17 1.69 -21.31
C MET A 170 -13.97 2.99 -21.44
N PHE A 171 -13.86 3.67 -22.58
CA PHE A 171 -14.61 4.89 -22.83
C PHE A 171 -16.13 4.63 -22.98
N GLU A 172 -16.54 3.52 -23.60
CA GLU A 172 -17.96 3.12 -23.64
C GLU A 172 -18.52 2.90 -22.22
N LEU A 173 -17.80 2.16 -21.37
CA LEU A 173 -18.15 1.93 -19.96
C LEU A 173 -18.20 3.23 -19.14
N THR A 174 -17.30 4.17 -19.43
CA THR A 174 -17.24 5.48 -18.75
C THR A 174 -18.49 6.32 -19.08
N LEU A 175 -18.92 6.33 -20.34
CA LEU A 175 -20.14 7.02 -20.74
C LEU A 175 -21.38 6.36 -20.13
N ASP A 176 -21.43 5.03 -20.07
CA ASP A 176 -22.54 4.30 -19.42
C ASP A 176 -22.62 4.58 -17.92
N ALA A 177 -21.48 4.62 -17.21
CA ALA A 177 -21.43 5.00 -15.80
C ALA A 177 -21.89 6.45 -15.57
N LEU A 178 -21.50 7.38 -16.45
CA LEU A 178 -21.93 8.79 -16.37
C LEU A 178 -23.43 8.98 -16.64
N ILE A 179 -23.99 8.23 -17.60
CA ILE A 179 -25.44 8.23 -17.87
C ILE A 179 -26.20 7.71 -16.64
N SER A 180 -25.79 6.57 -16.07
CA SER A 180 -26.41 6.01 -14.86
C SER A 180 -26.29 6.91 -13.63
N PHE A 181 -25.15 7.59 -13.44
CA PHE A 181 -24.94 8.53 -12.34
C PHE A 181 -25.75 9.83 -12.50
N ASN A 182 -26.20 10.13 -13.72
CA ASN A 182 -27.21 11.14 -14.05
C ASN A 182 -26.93 12.56 -13.50
N LYS A 183 -25.68 13.02 -13.60
CA LYS A 183 -25.26 14.39 -13.25
C LYS A 183 -24.95 15.23 -14.49
N ARG A 184 -25.11 16.55 -14.36
CA ARG A 184 -24.72 17.52 -15.40
C ARG A 184 -23.23 17.33 -15.71
N THR A 185 -22.89 17.08 -16.97
CA THR A 185 -21.52 16.69 -17.37
C THR A 185 -21.04 17.49 -18.58
N LEU A 186 -19.91 18.19 -18.42
CA LEU A 186 -19.15 18.76 -19.54
C LEU A 186 -18.23 17.66 -20.09
N VAL A 187 -18.45 17.22 -21.33
CA VAL A 187 -17.59 16.21 -21.98
C VAL A 187 -16.74 16.90 -23.03
N LEU A 188 -15.43 16.83 -22.87
CA LEU A 188 -14.49 17.29 -23.87
C LEU A 188 -14.16 16.16 -24.84
N PHE A 189 -14.08 16.48 -26.13
CA PHE A 189 -13.69 15.50 -27.15
C PHE A 189 -12.24 15.02 -26.94
N PRO A 190 -11.90 13.77 -27.31
CA PRO A 190 -10.53 13.28 -27.26
C PRO A 190 -9.59 14.08 -28.19
N ASN A 191 -8.29 13.98 -27.91
CA ASN A 191 -7.25 14.55 -28.78
C ASN A 191 -7.21 13.80 -30.12
N ILE A 192 -6.60 14.41 -31.15
CA ILE A 192 -6.39 13.79 -32.47
C ILE A 192 -5.17 12.85 -32.40
N ASP A 193 -5.31 11.82 -31.58
CA ASP A 193 -4.41 10.68 -31.44
C ASP A 193 -5.06 9.44 -32.09
N ALA A 194 -4.29 8.39 -32.36
CA ALA A 194 -4.82 7.13 -32.92
C ALA A 194 -5.93 6.54 -32.02
N GLY A 195 -7.09 6.22 -32.60
CA GLY A 195 -8.29 5.75 -31.89
C GLY A 195 -9.35 6.80 -31.59
N SER A 196 -9.02 8.10 -31.70
CA SER A 196 -9.93 9.22 -31.41
C SER A 196 -11.24 9.21 -32.22
N LYS A 197 -11.14 8.87 -33.52
CA LYS A 197 -12.29 8.76 -34.45
C LYS A 197 -13.32 7.72 -33.97
N GLU A 198 -12.87 6.62 -33.39
CA GLU A 198 -13.76 5.57 -32.85
C GLU A 198 -14.43 6.00 -31.54
N MET A 199 -13.69 6.65 -30.63
CA MET A 199 -14.28 7.22 -29.41
C MET A 199 -15.40 8.22 -29.74
N VAL A 200 -15.22 9.09 -30.74
CA VAL A 200 -16.29 10.01 -31.20
C VAL A 200 -17.49 9.27 -31.79
N ARG A 201 -17.30 8.13 -32.47
CA ARG A 201 -18.41 7.26 -32.89
C ARG A 201 -19.16 6.68 -31.70
N VAL A 202 -18.48 6.29 -30.61
CA VAL A 202 -19.13 5.82 -29.38
C VAL A 202 -19.98 6.93 -28.75
N MET A 203 -19.48 8.17 -28.64
CA MET A 203 -20.26 9.32 -28.13
C MET A 203 -21.57 9.51 -28.91
N ARG A 204 -21.51 9.40 -30.24
CA ARG A 204 -22.67 9.52 -31.12
C ARG A 204 -23.65 8.37 -30.99
N LYS A 205 -23.14 7.12 -30.97
CA LYS A 205 -23.93 5.90 -30.75
C LYS A 205 -24.69 5.94 -29.41
N LYS A 206 -24.07 6.51 -28.36
CA LYS A 206 -24.66 6.72 -27.03
C LYS A 206 -25.52 8.00 -26.91
N GLY A 207 -25.65 8.79 -27.98
CA GLY A 207 -26.48 10.01 -28.00
C GLY A 207 -25.96 11.18 -27.16
N ILE A 208 -24.68 11.19 -26.77
CA ILE A 208 -24.10 12.17 -25.84
C ILE A 208 -24.22 13.62 -26.35
N GLU A 209 -24.14 13.84 -27.67
CA GLU A 209 -24.30 15.18 -28.28
C GLU A 209 -25.74 15.74 -28.15
N HIS A 210 -26.72 14.93 -27.77
CA HIS A 210 -28.15 15.29 -27.67
C HIS A 210 -28.76 15.01 -26.29
N HIS A 211 -28.02 14.38 -25.37
CA HIS A 211 -28.54 14.01 -24.04
C HIS A 211 -28.67 15.26 -23.14
N PRO A 212 -29.82 15.51 -22.48
CA PRO A 212 -30.09 16.78 -21.80
C PRO A 212 -29.06 17.13 -20.70
N ASN A 213 -28.52 16.13 -20.00
CA ASN A 213 -27.52 16.34 -18.95
C ASN A 213 -26.07 16.45 -19.44
N PHE A 214 -25.79 16.31 -20.75
CA PHE A 214 -24.43 16.36 -21.29
C PHE A 214 -24.21 17.59 -22.18
N ARG A 215 -23.04 18.20 -22.04
CA ARG A 215 -22.54 19.23 -22.95
C ARG A 215 -21.26 18.74 -23.60
N ALA A 216 -21.34 18.25 -24.83
CA ALA A 216 -20.18 17.80 -25.59
C ALA A 216 -19.49 18.98 -26.30
N VAL A 217 -18.20 19.23 -26.05
CA VAL A 217 -17.45 20.37 -26.60
C VAL A 217 -16.08 19.97 -27.11
N LYS A 218 -15.71 20.45 -28.30
CA LYS A 218 -14.38 20.21 -28.88
C LYS A 218 -13.29 21.10 -28.26
N HIS A 219 -13.69 22.22 -27.66
CA HIS A 219 -12.78 23.28 -27.26
C HIS A 219 -13.36 24.11 -26.12
N VAL A 220 -12.52 24.40 -25.12
CA VAL A 220 -12.76 25.39 -24.07
C VAL A 220 -11.46 26.22 -23.93
N PRO A 221 -11.52 27.56 -23.84
CA PRO A 221 -10.35 28.39 -23.52
C PRO A 221 -9.71 27.98 -22.19
N PHE A 222 -8.38 28.08 -22.07
CA PHE A 222 -7.64 27.49 -20.94
C PHE A 222 -7.98 28.13 -19.58
N ASP A 223 -8.05 29.46 -19.56
CA ASP A 223 -8.51 30.29 -18.44
C ASP A 223 -9.88 29.83 -17.91
N GLN A 224 -10.81 29.58 -18.82
CA GLN A 224 -12.17 29.12 -18.50
C GLN A 224 -12.18 27.66 -18.05
N PHE A 225 -11.40 26.80 -18.72
CA PHE A 225 -11.30 25.38 -18.41
C PHE A 225 -10.75 25.13 -17.00
N ILE A 226 -9.71 25.86 -16.59
CA ILE A 226 -9.15 25.79 -15.24
C ILE A 226 -10.19 26.11 -14.17
N GLN A 227 -11.06 27.08 -14.42
CA GLN A 227 -12.14 27.43 -13.49
C GLN A 227 -13.24 26.36 -13.46
N LEU A 228 -13.60 25.81 -14.62
CA LEU A 228 -14.55 24.71 -14.73
C LEU A 228 -14.09 23.47 -13.96
N VAL A 229 -12.79 23.12 -13.96
CA VAL A 229 -12.28 22.01 -13.13
C VAL A 229 -12.12 22.40 -11.66
N ALA A 230 -11.71 23.63 -11.34
CA ALA A 230 -11.61 24.09 -9.95
C ALA A 230 -12.97 24.11 -9.22
N HIS A 231 -14.07 24.29 -9.96
CA HIS A 231 -15.43 24.34 -9.43
C HIS A 231 -16.29 23.10 -9.72
N ALA A 232 -15.72 22.03 -10.29
CA ALA A 232 -16.44 20.77 -10.54
C ALA A 232 -16.71 20.00 -9.24
N GLY A 233 -17.73 19.14 -9.26
CA GLY A 233 -17.96 18.13 -8.20
C GLY A 233 -17.05 16.92 -8.32
N CYS A 234 -16.58 16.62 -9.55
CA CYS A 234 -15.53 15.66 -9.85
C CYS A 234 -14.99 15.91 -11.27
N MET A 235 -13.71 15.61 -11.52
CA MET A 235 -13.19 15.34 -12.86
C MET A 235 -13.04 13.83 -13.08
N ILE A 236 -13.33 13.34 -14.29
CA ILE A 236 -13.16 11.93 -14.66
C ILE A 236 -12.48 11.79 -16.03
N GLY A 237 -11.67 10.74 -16.18
CA GLY A 237 -11.02 10.38 -17.44
C GLY A 237 -9.56 10.02 -17.22
N ASN A 238 -8.71 10.24 -18.22
CA ASN A 238 -7.29 9.86 -18.16
C ASN A 238 -6.34 11.00 -18.59
N SER A 239 -6.84 12.24 -18.57
CA SER A 239 -6.05 13.42 -18.90
C SER A 239 -5.01 13.73 -17.84
N SER A 240 -3.84 14.23 -18.28
CA SER A 240 -2.81 14.72 -17.35
C SER A 240 -3.30 15.87 -16.49
N CYS A 241 -4.36 16.57 -16.91
CA CYS A 241 -4.95 17.65 -16.15
C CYS A 241 -5.46 17.19 -14.77
N GLY A 242 -6.13 16.03 -14.72
CA GLY A 242 -6.63 15.48 -13.46
C GLY A 242 -5.53 15.20 -12.43
N VAL A 243 -4.36 14.75 -12.88
CA VAL A 243 -3.24 14.45 -11.97
C VAL A 243 -2.34 15.66 -11.66
N ARG A 244 -2.30 16.67 -12.54
CA ARG A 244 -1.43 17.86 -12.41
C ARG A 244 -2.16 19.09 -11.88
N GLU A 245 -2.89 19.79 -12.74
CA GLU A 245 -3.48 21.09 -12.44
C GLU A 245 -4.64 20.97 -11.43
N VAL A 246 -5.44 19.90 -11.50
CA VAL A 246 -6.64 19.75 -10.65
C VAL A 246 -6.29 19.53 -9.17
N GLY A 247 -5.14 18.93 -8.87
CA GLY A 247 -4.64 18.80 -7.51
C GLY A 247 -4.44 20.13 -6.79
N ALA A 248 -4.12 21.21 -7.51
CA ALA A 248 -3.94 22.55 -6.93
C ALA A 248 -5.26 23.16 -6.42
N PHE A 249 -6.41 22.66 -6.85
CA PHE A 249 -7.73 23.11 -6.39
C PHE A 249 -8.37 22.20 -5.35
N GLY A 250 -7.80 21.01 -5.12
CA GLY A 250 -8.38 20.00 -4.22
C GLY A 250 -9.67 19.36 -4.76
N THR A 251 -9.98 19.54 -6.05
CA THR A 251 -11.15 18.92 -6.69
C THR A 251 -10.96 17.40 -6.80
N PRO A 252 -11.99 16.58 -6.50
CA PRO A 252 -11.92 15.13 -6.69
C PRO A 252 -11.66 14.73 -8.14
N VAL A 253 -10.82 13.69 -8.34
CA VAL A 253 -10.43 13.17 -9.64
C VAL A 253 -10.56 11.65 -9.66
N ILE A 254 -11.18 11.13 -10.71
CA ILE A 254 -11.18 9.69 -11.04
C ILE A 254 -10.26 9.52 -12.25
N ASN A 255 -9.07 8.94 -12.02
CA ASN A 255 -8.11 8.63 -13.08
C ASN A 255 -8.33 7.21 -13.60
N LEU A 256 -8.81 7.10 -14.83
CA LEU A 256 -9.08 5.85 -15.53
C LEU A 256 -7.85 5.35 -16.29
N GLY A 257 -7.57 4.05 -16.19
CA GLY A 257 -6.57 3.39 -17.02
C GLY A 257 -5.11 3.73 -16.72
N THR A 258 -4.23 3.15 -17.53
CA THR A 258 -2.78 3.14 -17.34
C THR A 258 -2.06 4.44 -17.73
N ARG A 259 -2.73 5.38 -18.40
CA ARG A 259 -2.11 6.55 -19.07
C ARG A 259 -1.32 7.49 -18.13
N GLN A 260 -1.62 7.52 -16.84
CA GLN A 260 -0.91 8.34 -15.84
C GLN A 260 -0.07 7.51 -14.85
N ILE A 261 0.18 6.22 -15.11
CA ILE A 261 1.07 5.40 -14.27
C ILE A 261 2.48 6.01 -14.25
N GLY A 262 3.13 5.96 -13.08
CA GLY A 262 4.47 6.51 -12.86
C GLY A 262 4.54 8.03 -12.66
N ARG A 263 3.40 8.72 -12.57
CA ARG A 263 3.33 10.15 -12.24
C ARG A 263 2.94 10.37 -10.78
N GLU A 264 3.56 11.36 -10.14
CA GLU A 264 3.16 11.83 -8.81
C GLU A 264 1.71 12.35 -8.81
N THR A 265 0.94 11.99 -7.79
CA THR A 265 -0.50 12.29 -7.68
C THR A 265 -0.88 12.73 -6.27
N GLY A 266 -1.79 13.71 -6.18
CA GLY A 266 -2.36 14.16 -4.92
C GLY A 266 -3.42 13.20 -4.37
N GLU A 267 -3.74 13.37 -3.08
CA GLU A 267 -4.80 12.63 -2.37
C GLU A 267 -6.18 12.75 -3.04
N ASN A 268 -6.39 13.81 -3.82
CA ASN A 268 -7.62 14.06 -4.56
C ASN A 268 -7.84 13.08 -5.74
N VAL A 269 -6.83 12.29 -6.12
CA VAL A 269 -6.89 11.31 -7.21
C VAL A 269 -7.22 9.93 -6.67
N LEU A 270 -8.32 9.36 -7.18
CA LEU A 270 -8.66 7.94 -7.08
C LEU A 270 -8.35 7.28 -8.42
N HIS A 271 -7.50 6.26 -8.41
CA HIS A 271 -7.19 5.47 -9.59
C HIS A 271 -8.22 4.35 -9.76
N VAL A 272 -8.63 4.14 -11.02
CA VAL A 272 -9.35 2.96 -11.49
C VAL A 272 -8.52 2.43 -12.66
N ARG A 273 -7.51 1.62 -12.35
CA ARG A 273 -6.53 1.15 -13.37
C ARG A 273 -7.23 0.21 -14.34
N ASP A 274 -7.93 -0.78 -13.81
CA ASP A 274 -8.70 -1.74 -14.59
C ASP A 274 -10.18 -1.36 -14.57
N ALA A 275 -10.50 -0.31 -15.33
CA ALA A 275 -11.87 0.17 -15.59
C ALA A 275 -12.59 -0.77 -16.60
N ASP A 276 -12.70 -2.04 -16.22
CA ASP A 276 -13.16 -3.17 -17.03
C ASP A 276 -14.69 -3.40 -16.99
N THR A 277 -15.35 -2.82 -15.99
CA THR A 277 -16.79 -2.90 -15.68
C THR A 277 -17.38 -1.52 -15.40
N GLN A 278 -18.68 -1.36 -15.67
CA GLN A 278 -19.41 -0.11 -15.40
C GLN A 278 -19.50 0.17 -13.88
N ASP A 279 -19.72 -0.88 -13.08
CA ASP A 279 -19.96 -0.76 -11.64
C ASP A 279 -18.75 -0.21 -10.88
N LYS A 280 -17.52 -0.61 -11.24
CA LYS A 280 -16.29 0.00 -10.67
C LYS A 280 -16.25 1.51 -10.91
N ILE A 281 -16.57 1.96 -12.12
CA ILE A 281 -16.57 3.39 -12.48
C ILE A 281 -17.69 4.13 -11.75
N LEU A 282 -18.88 3.52 -11.66
CA LEU A 282 -20.02 4.08 -10.94
C LEU A 282 -19.74 4.20 -9.43
N GLN A 283 -19.09 3.20 -8.83
CA GLN A 283 -18.67 3.23 -7.44
C GLN A 283 -17.57 4.27 -7.20
N ALA A 284 -16.63 4.45 -8.13
CA ALA A 284 -15.66 5.54 -8.09
C ALA A 284 -16.35 6.93 -8.11
N LEU A 285 -17.41 7.09 -8.93
CA LEU A 285 -18.24 8.30 -8.96
C LEU A 285 -18.95 8.54 -7.61
N HIS A 286 -19.58 7.52 -7.02
CA HIS A 286 -20.17 7.63 -5.68
C HIS A 286 -19.13 7.93 -4.58
N LEU A 287 -17.91 7.42 -4.71
CA LEU A 287 -16.83 7.67 -3.76
C LEU A 287 -16.21 9.07 -3.90
N GLN A 288 -16.17 9.67 -5.09
CA GLN A 288 -15.46 10.94 -5.33
C GLN A 288 -16.37 12.16 -5.47
N PHE A 289 -17.56 12.03 -6.06
CA PHE A 289 -18.38 13.18 -6.42
C PHE A 289 -18.82 14.00 -5.20
N GLY A 290 -18.54 15.30 -5.23
CA GLY A 290 -18.91 16.24 -4.17
C GLY A 290 -17.97 16.27 -2.97
N LYS A 291 -16.92 15.44 -2.94
CA LYS A 291 -15.83 15.57 -1.96
C LYS A 291 -15.04 16.86 -2.17
N GLN A 292 -14.22 17.20 -1.18
CA GLN A 292 -13.20 18.22 -1.30
C GLN A 292 -11.93 17.79 -0.56
N TYR A 293 -10.79 17.98 -1.21
CA TYR A 293 -9.47 17.61 -0.69
C TYR A 293 -8.63 18.86 -0.40
N PRO A 294 -7.55 18.74 0.40
CA PRO A 294 -6.55 19.79 0.52
C PRO A 294 -5.90 20.12 -0.84
N CYS A 295 -5.46 21.37 -1.00
CA CYS A 295 -4.65 21.80 -2.15
C CYS A 295 -3.31 21.05 -2.18
N SER A 296 -3.05 20.32 -3.26
CA SER A 296 -1.75 19.68 -3.53
C SER A 296 -0.78 20.64 -4.22
N LYS A 297 0.46 20.71 -3.72
CA LYS A 297 1.57 21.49 -4.30
C LYS A 297 2.62 20.62 -5.00
N ILE A 298 2.30 19.34 -5.28
CA ILE A 298 3.23 18.36 -5.90
C ILE A 298 3.85 18.92 -7.18
N TYR A 299 3.05 19.55 -8.04
CA TYR A 299 3.51 20.13 -9.31
C TYR A 299 3.93 21.62 -9.23
N GLY A 300 4.05 22.19 -8.02
CA GLY A 300 4.56 23.54 -7.78
C GLY A 300 3.74 24.37 -6.81
N ASP A 301 4.30 25.51 -6.43
CA ASP A 301 3.73 26.50 -5.50
C ASP A 301 3.35 27.84 -6.17
N GLY A 302 3.43 27.92 -7.50
CA GLY A 302 3.18 29.14 -8.28
C GLY A 302 4.39 30.06 -8.49
N ASN A 303 5.48 29.89 -7.74
CA ASN A 303 6.63 30.83 -7.74
C ASN A 303 7.72 30.50 -8.76
N ALA A 304 7.43 29.74 -9.82
CA ALA A 304 8.48 29.30 -10.74
C ALA A 304 9.05 30.46 -11.59
N VAL A 305 8.28 31.36 -12.21
CA VAL A 305 8.84 32.51 -12.97
C VAL A 305 9.76 33.38 -12.11
N PRO A 306 9.40 33.84 -10.90
CA PRO A 306 10.33 34.56 -10.04
C PRO A 306 11.62 33.77 -9.75
N ARG A 307 11.52 32.47 -9.46
CA ARG A 307 12.71 31.62 -9.24
C ARG A 307 13.55 31.46 -10.50
N ILE A 308 12.94 31.44 -11.68
CA ILE A 308 13.65 31.17 -12.92
C ILE A 308 14.19 32.44 -13.58
N LEU A 309 13.52 33.60 -13.49
CA LEU A 309 14.15 34.89 -13.81
C LEU A 309 15.36 35.12 -12.89
N LYS A 310 15.24 34.81 -11.58
CA LYS A 310 16.38 34.83 -10.65
C LYS A 310 17.48 33.86 -11.06
N PHE A 311 17.14 32.65 -11.51
CA PHE A 311 18.13 31.67 -12.01
C PHE A 311 18.82 32.16 -13.28
N LEU A 312 18.07 32.65 -14.28
CA LEU A 312 18.60 33.18 -15.53
C LEU A 312 19.58 34.33 -15.27
N LYS A 313 19.27 35.24 -14.34
CA LYS A 313 20.20 36.31 -13.87
C LYS A 313 21.44 35.80 -13.13
N SER A 314 21.45 34.55 -12.68
CA SER A 314 22.57 33.95 -11.95
C SER A 314 23.49 33.05 -12.79
N ILE A 315 23.18 32.87 -14.08
CA ILE A 315 23.99 32.04 -14.99
C ILE A 315 25.26 32.81 -15.37
N ASP A 316 26.42 32.30 -14.96
CA ASP A 316 27.70 32.73 -15.52
C ASP A 316 27.96 31.99 -16.85
N LEU A 317 28.06 32.75 -17.94
CA LEU A 317 28.34 32.23 -19.28
C LEU A 317 29.84 31.97 -19.53
N GLN A 318 30.73 32.31 -18.59
CA GLN A 318 32.17 32.08 -18.73
C GLN A 318 32.62 30.69 -18.25
N GLU A 319 31.83 30.01 -17.42
CA GLU A 319 32.13 28.63 -17.01
C GLU A 319 31.60 27.60 -18.02
N PRO A 320 32.43 26.62 -18.46
CA PRO A 320 31.99 25.59 -19.38
C PRO A 320 31.04 24.59 -18.69
N LEU A 321 29.74 24.78 -18.90
CA LEU A 321 28.66 23.92 -18.39
C LEU A 321 28.75 22.48 -18.93
N GLN A 322 29.33 21.59 -18.13
CA GLN A 322 29.38 20.16 -18.42
C GLN A 322 27.98 19.53 -18.24
N LYS A 323 27.49 18.78 -19.24
CA LYS A 323 26.16 18.16 -19.24
C LYS A 323 25.95 17.27 -18.01
N LYS A 324 25.07 17.69 -17.09
CA LYS A 324 24.59 16.89 -15.95
C LYS A 324 23.12 16.53 -16.12
N PHE A 325 22.83 15.23 -16.19
CA PHE A 325 21.47 14.72 -16.04
C PHE A 325 21.14 14.66 -14.55
N CYS A 326 20.27 15.56 -14.09
CA CYS A 326 19.70 15.49 -12.74
C CYS A 326 18.32 14.86 -12.82
N PHE A 327 18.18 13.69 -12.17
CA PHE A 327 16.90 13.06 -11.90
C PHE A 327 16.57 13.36 -10.43
N PRO A 328 15.55 14.19 -10.12
CA PRO A 328 15.10 14.35 -8.75
C PRO A 328 14.54 13.00 -8.24
N PRO A 329 14.69 12.66 -6.95
CA PRO A 329 14.03 11.49 -6.39
C PRO A 329 12.52 11.68 -6.50
N VAL A 330 11.85 10.73 -7.17
CA VAL A 330 10.39 10.67 -7.24
C VAL A 330 9.88 10.35 -5.83
N LYS A 331 8.95 11.15 -5.31
CA LYS A 331 8.27 10.85 -4.05
C LYS A 331 7.10 9.92 -4.32
N ASP A 332 6.80 9.08 -3.34
CA ASP A 332 5.68 8.14 -3.47
C ASP A 332 4.34 8.86 -3.57
N ASN A 333 3.45 8.34 -4.42
CA ASN A 333 2.11 8.86 -4.63
C ASN A 333 1.26 8.77 -3.36
N ILE A 334 0.43 9.79 -3.11
CA ILE A 334 -0.51 9.83 -1.97
C ILE A 334 -1.95 9.45 -2.39
N SER A 335 -2.16 9.22 -3.69
CA SER A 335 -3.43 8.78 -4.29
C SER A 335 -3.83 7.37 -3.89
N GLN A 336 -5.14 7.09 -3.93
CA GLN A 336 -5.70 5.76 -3.63
C GLN A 336 -6.06 4.99 -4.92
N ASP A 337 -6.21 3.67 -4.80
CA ASP A 337 -6.68 2.80 -5.87
C ASP A 337 -8.01 2.14 -5.47
N ILE A 338 -8.93 1.95 -6.41
CA ILE A 338 -10.26 1.41 -6.08
C ILE A 338 -10.21 -0.07 -5.73
N ASP A 339 -9.38 -0.87 -6.39
CA ASP A 339 -9.31 -2.31 -6.12
C ASP A 339 -8.77 -2.55 -4.69
N HIS A 340 -7.88 -1.67 -4.19
CA HIS A 340 -7.41 -1.66 -2.79
C HIS A 340 -8.50 -1.31 -1.76
N ILE A 341 -9.64 -0.76 -2.19
CA ILE A 341 -10.79 -0.40 -1.33
C ILE A 341 -11.82 -1.56 -1.30
N LEU A 342 -11.85 -2.40 -2.33
CA LEU A 342 -12.84 -3.47 -2.48
C LEU A 342 -12.35 -4.84 -1.96
N GLU A 343 -11.04 -5.07 -1.90
CA GLU A 343 -10.45 -6.31 -1.39
C GLU A 343 -10.38 -6.35 0.15
N THR A 344 -10.63 -7.53 0.73
CA THR A 344 -10.41 -7.74 2.17
C THR A 344 -8.92 -7.93 2.45
N LEU A 345 -8.26 -6.88 2.95
CA LEU A 345 -6.87 -6.93 3.39
C LEU A 345 -6.66 -8.07 4.41
N SER A 346 -5.76 -8.98 4.10
CA SER A 346 -5.59 -10.25 4.80
C SER A 346 -4.12 -10.67 4.90
N ALA A 347 -3.83 -11.59 5.81
CA ALA A 347 -2.56 -12.26 5.96
C ALA A 347 -2.73 -13.78 5.77
N LEU A 348 -1.70 -14.44 5.27
CA LEU A 348 -1.55 -15.88 5.48
C LEU A 348 -0.87 -16.10 6.83
N ALA A 349 -1.48 -16.93 7.66
CA ALA A 349 -0.95 -17.34 8.95
C ALA A 349 -0.65 -18.83 8.94
N VAL A 350 0.52 -19.21 9.40
CA VAL A 350 0.96 -20.59 9.58
C VAL A 350 1.20 -20.83 11.08
N ASP A 351 0.76 -21.97 11.62
CA ASP A 351 1.09 -22.38 12.99
C ASP A 351 1.58 -23.84 13.03
N LEU A 352 2.86 -23.99 13.39
CA LEU A 352 3.62 -25.23 13.48
C LEU A 352 3.69 -25.72 14.92
N GLY A 353 2.58 -26.28 15.41
CA GLY A 353 2.51 -26.91 16.72
C GLY A 353 3.11 -28.33 16.72
N GLY A 354 3.41 -28.87 17.90
CA GLY A 354 3.96 -30.23 18.09
C GLY A 354 3.01 -31.40 17.74
N THR A 355 1.94 -31.16 16.98
CA THR A 355 0.99 -32.20 16.53
C THR A 355 0.35 -31.84 15.20
N ASN A 356 -0.14 -30.60 15.05
CA ASN A 356 -0.85 -30.14 13.86
C ASN A 356 -0.17 -28.92 13.23
N LEU A 357 -0.01 -28.98 11.90
CA LEU A 357 0.27 -27.83 11.04
C LEU A 357 -1.06 -27.19 10.62
N ARG A 358 -1.21 -25.89 10.88
CA ARG A 358 -2.37 -25.10 10.46
C ARG A 358 -1.92 -23.99 9.51
N VAL A 359 -2.73 -23.73 8.48
CA VAL A 359 -2.59 -22.56 7.60
C VAL A 359 -3.95 -21.87 7.51
N ALA A 360 -3.99 -20.54 7.60
CA ALA A 360 -5.23 -19.78 7.54
C ALA A 360 -5.09 -18.47 6.76
N ILE A 361 -6.20 -18.04 6.17
CA ILE A 361 -6.40 -16.68 5.67
C ILE A 361 -7.07 -15.89 6.80
N VAL A 362 -6.43 -14.81 7.26
CA VAL A 362 -6.91 -14.01 8.39
C VAL A 362 -7.06 -12.55 7.96
N SER A 363 -8.24 -11.96 8.17
CA SER A 363 -8.52 -10.57 7.79
C SER A 363 -7.80 -9.57 8.70
N MET A 364 -7.69 -8.31 8.26
CA MET A 364 -7.17 -7.19 9.05
C MET A 364 -7.86 -7.01 10.42
N LYS A 365 -9.09 -7.50 10.58
CA LYS A 365 -9.85 -7.47 11.85
C LYS A 365 -9.53 -8.64 12.80
N GLY A 366 -8.75 -9.63 12.36
CA GLY A 366 -8.51 -10.88 13.10
C GLY A 366 -9.53 -11.99 12.82
N GLU A 367 -10.38 -11.82 11.80
CA GLU A 367 -11.36 -12.85 11.43
C GLU A 367 -10.68 -13.95 10.61
N ILE A 368 -10.77 -15.21 11.03
CA ILE A 368 -10.27 -16.36 10.26
C ILE A 368 -11.26 -16.64 9.12
N VAL A 369 -10.92 -16.23 7.91
CA VAL A 369 -11.75 -16.39 6.70
C VAL A 369 -11.81 -17.85 6.27
N LYS A 370 -10.66 -18.54 6.32
CA LYS A 370 -10.55 -19.98 6.01
C LYS A 370 -9.35 -20.57 6.74
N LYS A 371 -9.46 -21.82 7.20
CA LYS A 371 -8.40 -22.57 7.88
C LYS A 371 -8.26 -23.97 7.31
N TYR A 372 -7.02 -24.38 7.12
CA TYR A 372 -6.57 -25.71 6.70
C TYR A 372 -5.81 -26.33 7.87
N THR A 373 -5.98 -27.63 8.09
CA THR A 373 -5.30 -28.36 9.18
C THR A 373 -4.80 -29.70 8.65
N GLN A 374 -3.55 -30.00 8.92
CA GLN A 374 -2.92 -31.30 8.66
C GLN A 374 -2.10 -31.71 9.89
N PHE A 375 -1.74 -32.99 9.98
CA PHE A 375 -0.72 -33.39 10.95
C PHE A 375 0.62 -32.75 10.60
N ASN A 376 1.37 -32.30 11.62
CA ASN A 376 2.72 -31.80 11.42
C ASN A 376 3.65 -33.01 11.13
N PRO A 377 4.29 -33.09 9.95
CA PRO A 377 5.16 -34.21 9.60
C PRO A 377 6.35 -34.33 10.56
N LYS A 378 6.97 -35.52 10.60
CA LYS A 378 8.08 -35.79 11.53
C LYS A 378 9.45 -35.40 10.97
N THR A 379 9.63 -35.52 9.66
CA THR A 379 10.86 -35.12 8.97
C THR A 379 10.81 -33.67 8.51
N TYR A 380 11.98 -33.08 8.26
CA TYR A 380 12.12 -31.73 7.71
C TYR A 380 11.51 -31.61 6.30
N GLU A 381 11.86 -32.53 5.39
CA GLU A 381 11.48 -32.46 3.98
C GLU A 381 9.96 -32.53 3.78
N GLU A 382 9.28 -33.46 4.46
CA GLU A 382 7.82 -33.56 4.42
C GLU A 382 7.16 -32.27 4.95
N ARG A 383 7.72 -31.71 6.02
CA ARG A 383 7.18 -30.52 6.69
C ARG A 383 7.32 -29.26 5.82
N ILE A 384 8.50 -28.98 5.26
CA ILE A 384 8.69 -27.77 4.44
C ILE A 384 7.87 -27.84 3.15
N ASN A 385 7.80 -29.01 2.51
CA ASN A 385 6.97 -29.22 1.32
C ASN A 385 5.48 -29.05 1.63
N LEU A 386 5.00 -29.54 2.78
CA LEU A 386 3.60 -29.39 3.19
C LEU A 386 3.25 -27.94 3.54
N ILE A 387 4.15 -27.18 4.20
CA ILE A 387 3.96 -25.74 4.43
C ILE A 387 3.80 -25.01 3.09
N LEU A 388 4.71 -25.25 2.14
CA LEU A 388 4.67 -24.61 0.82
C LEU A 388 3.38 -24.94 0.07
N GLN A 389 3.00 -26.22 0.03
CA GLN A 389 1.76 -26.67 -0.61
C GLN A 389 0.53 -25.99 -0.01
N MET A 390 0.38 -26.01 1.32
CA MET A 390 -0.77 -25.41 2.00
C MET A 390 -0.82 -23.88 1.85
N CYS A 391 0.34 -23.21 1.81
CA CYS A 391 0.39 -21.76 1.57
C CYS A 391 0.03 -21.38 0.13
N VAL A 392 0.49 -22.14 -0.87
CA VAL A 392 0.12 -21.92 -2.28
C VAL A 392 -1.38 -22.16 -2.50
N GLU A 393 -1.94 -23.23 -1.91
CA GLU A 393 -3.38 -23.49 -1.97
C GLU A 393 -4.19 -22.37 -1.31
N ALA A 394 -3.79 -21.92 -0.11
CA ALA A 394 -4.46 -20.83 0.59
C ALA A 394 -4.33 -19.48 -0.14
N ALA A 395 -3.20 -19.19 -0.78
CA ALA A 395 -3.02 -18.00 -1.61
C ALA A 395 -3.96 -18.01 -2.83
N ALA A 396 -4.04 -19.14 -3.54
CA ALA A 396 -4.94 -19.31 -4.69
C ALA A 396 -6.42 -19.24 -4.30
N GLU A 397 -6.78 -19.69 -3.10
CA GLU A 397 -8.13 -19.59 -2.57
C GLU A 397 -8.47 -18.17 -2.10
N ALA A 398 -7.52 -17.42 -1.55
CA ALA A 398 -7.71 -16.03 -1.12
C ALA A 398 -8.18 -15.13 -2.28
N VAL A 399 -7.65 -15.32 -3.49
CA VAL A 399 -8.10 -14.62 -4.71
C VAL A 399 -9.58 -14.89 -4.98
N LYS A 400 -10.05 -16.14 -4.87
CA LYS A 400 -11.48 -16.49 -5.06
C LYS A 400 -12.39 -15.90 -3.99
N LEU A 401 -11.85 -15.67 -2.79
CA LEU A 401 -12.52 -15.08 -1.63
C LEU A 401 -12.40 -13.55 -1.59
N ASN A 402 -11.89 -12.90 -2.65
CA ASN A 402 -11.65 -11.46 -2.73
C ASN A 402 -10.82 -10.92 -1.54
N CYS A 403 -9.83 -11.70 -1.11
CA CYS A 403 -8.92 -11.42 0.00
C CYS A 403 -7.51 -11.16 -0.53
N ARG A 404 -7.00 -9.95 -0.34
CA ARG A 404 -5.62 -9.62 -0.71
C ARG A 404 -4.66 -10.04 0.39
N ILE A 405 -3.77 -10.98 0.09
CA ILE A 405 -2.71 -11.39 1.00
C ILE A 405 -1.57 -10.36 1.01
N LEU A 406 -1.23 -9.82 2.17
CA LEU A 406 -0.19 -8.80 2.38
C LEU A 406 1.18 -9.39 2.80
N GLY A 407 1.24 -10.69 3.03
CA GLY A 407 2.41 -11.40 3.55
C GLY A 407 2.05 -12.70 4.23
N VAL A 408 3.08 -13.43 4.67
CA VAL A 408 2.97 -14.66 5.44
C VAL A 408 3.58 -14.47 6.83
N GLY A 409 2.82 -14.84 7.87
CA GLY A 409 3.33 -14.93 9.23
C GLY A 409 3.38 -16.39 9.67
N ILE A 410 4.42 -16.75 10.40
CA ILE A 410 4.66 -18.12 10.86
C ILE A 410 4.87 -18.12 12.38
N SER A 411 3.98 -18.81 13.08
CA SER A 411 4.15 -19.28 14.45
C SER A 411 4.81 -20.67 14.42
N THR A 412 5.83 -20.90 15.24
CA THR A 412 6.46 -22.22 15.36
C THR A 412 7.04 -22.46 16.75
N GLY A 413 6.95 -23.71 17.23
CA GLY A 413 7.61 -24.13 18.46
C GLY A 413 9.14 -24.11 18.35
N GLY A 414 9.81 -23.69 19.43
CA GLY A 414 11.27 -23.55 19.50
C GLY A 414 11.75 -22.10 19.43
N ARG A 415 13.07 -21.92 19.55
CA ARG A 415 13.72 -20.60 19.47
C ARG A 415 13.86 -20.16 18.03
N VAL A 416 13.44 -18.94 17.72
CA VAL A 416 13.42 -18.35 16.38
C VAL A 416 14.21 -17.04 16.41
N ASN A 417 15.03 -16.77 15.40
CA ASN A 417 15.53 -15.42 15.12
C ASN A 417 14.55 -14.71 14.15
N PRO A 418 13.68 -13.79 14.61
CA PRO A 418 12.67 -13.17 13.74
C PRO A 418 13.27 -12.22 12.71
N ARG A 419 14.49 -11.71 12.99
CA ARG A 419 15.21 -10.77 12.13
C ARG A 419 15.65 -11.45 10.84
N GLU A 420 16.04 -12.72 10.91
CA GLU A 420 16.48 -13.52 9.76
C GLU A 420 15.36 -14.44 9.24
N GLY A 421 14.43 -14.86 10.10
CA GLY A 421 13.37 -15.83 9.77
C GLY A 421 13.81 -17.29 9.95
N ILE A 422 14.76 -17.52 10.85
CA ILE A 422 15.43 -18.81 11.06
C ILE A 422 14.99 -19.41 12.39
N VAL A 423 14.57 -20.68 12.38
CA VAL A 423 14.39 -21.48 13.59
C VAL A 423 15.75 -21.97 14.05
N LEU A 424 16.24 -21.42 15.15
CA LEU A 424 17.54 -21.77 15.72
C LEU A 424 17.53 -23.19 16.29
N HIS A 425 16.54 -23.51 17.15
CA HIS A 425 16.47 -24.80 17.82
C HIS A 425 15.07 -25.10 18.39
N SER A 426 14.47 -26.22 17.98
CA SER A 426 13.28 -26.82 18.59
C SER A 426 13.61 -27.92 19.60
N THR A 427 12.75 -28.13 20.60
CA THR A 427 12.80 -29.33 21.45
C THR A 427 12.34 -30.57 20.66
N LYS A 428 12.37 -31.75 21.31
CA LYS A 428 11.92 -33.04 20.71
C LYS A 428 10.45 -33.06 20.25
N LEU A 429 9.68 -32.00 20.54
CA LEU A 429 8.30 -31.80 20.05
C LEU A 429 8.22 -31.61 18.53
N ILE A 430 9.24 -31.02 17.90
CA ILE A 430 9.36 -30.91 16.43
C ILE A 430 10.74 -31.41 16.04
N GLN A 431 10.79 -32.60 15.42
CA GLN A 431 12.02 -33.26 15.00
C GLN A 431 12.58 -32.62 13.72
N GLU A 432 13.90 -32.68 13.54
CA GLU A 432 14.60 -32.09 12.38
C GLU A 432 14.29 -30.59 12.19
N TRP A 433 14.23 -29.84 13.30
CA TRP A 433 13.82 -28.43 13.33
C TRP A 433 14.86 -27.57 14.10
N ASN A 434 16.07 -27.51 13.55
CA ASN A 434 17.22 -26.78 14.09
C ASN A 434 18.00 -26.15 12.94
N SER A 435 18.37 -24.88 13.09
CA SER A 435 19.04 -24.07 12.06
C SER A 435 18.30 -24.05 10.71
N VAL A 436 16.96 -23.97 10.74
CA VAL A 436 16.09 -24.01 9.56
C VAL A 436 15.68 -22.59 9.14
N ASP A 437 16.04 -22.18 7.92
CA ASP A 437 15.51 -20.98 7.28
C ASP A 437 14.10 -21.24 6.73
N LEU A 438 13.11 -20.49 7.22
CA LEU A 438 11.73 -20.52 6.73
C LEU A 438 11.37 -19.31 5.88
N ARG A 439 12.15 -18.23 5.92
CA ARG A 439 11.85 -17.01 5.16
C ARG A 439 12.12 -17.23 3.69
N THR A 440 13.35 -17.60 3.33
CA THR A 440 13.79 -17.72 1.93
C THR A 440 12.90 -18.65 1.09
N PRO A 441 12.63 -19.93 1.47
CA PRO A 441 11.84 -20.82 0.63
C PRO A 441 10.39 -20.36 0.44
N LEU A 442 9.78 -19.74 1.45
CA LEU A 442 8.42 -19.21 1.34
C LEU A 442 8.37 -17.88 0.56
N SER A 443 9.33 -16.97 0.75
CA SER A 443 9.37 -15.72 -0.02
C SER A 443 9.63 -15.98 -1.51
N ASP A 444 10.50 -16.94 -1.82
CA ASP A 444 10.84 -17.28 -3.20
C ASP A 444 9.66 -17.98 -3.91
N THR A 445 8.91 -18.82 -3.20
CA THR A 445 7.75 -19.54 -3.76
C THR A 445 6.49 -18.68 -3.86
N LEU A 446 6.23 -17.81 -2.89
CA LEU A 446 4.98 -17.04 -2.80
C LEU A 446 5.10 -15.59 -3.27
N HIS A 447 6.33 -15.10 -3.48
CA HIS A 447 6.64 -13.69 -3.78
C HIS A 447 6.07 -12.71 -2.75
N LEU A 448 6.02 -13.15 -1.49
CA LEU A 448 5.46 -12.42 -0.35
C LEU A 448 6.50 -12.25 0.76
N PRO A 449 6.41 -11.17 1.56
CA PRO A 449 7.24 -11.01 2.75
C PRO A 449 6.85 -12.04 3.83
N VAL A 450 7.84 -12.57 4.55
CA VAL A 450 7.67 -13.63 5.55
C VAL A 450 8.21 -13.22 6.92
N TRP A 451 7.36 -13.30 7.94
CA TRP A 451 7.73 -13.15 9.35
C TRP A 451 7.63 -14.49 10.08
N VAL A 452 8.53 -14.73 11.02
CA VAL A 452 8.63 -15.97 11.79
C VAL A 452 8.92 -15.60 13.24
N ASP A 453 8.16 -16.11 14.19
CA ASP A 453 8.45 -15.97 15.62
C ASP A 453 7.99 -17.23 16.37
N ASN A 454 8.37 -17.33 17.65
CA ASN A 454 7.93 -18.38 18.53
C ASN A 454 6.39 -18.37 18.72
N ASP A 455 5.79 -19.52 18.96
CA ASP A 455 4.35 -19.71 19.18
C ASP A 455 3.79 -18.97 20.41
N GLY A 456 4.53 -18.92 21.51
CA GLY A 456 4.21 -18.12 22.70
C GLY A 456 4.32 -16.61 22.46
N ASN A 457 5.36 -16.16 21.73
CA ASN A 457 5.48 -14.77 21.29
C ASN A 457 4.32 -14.37 20.36
N CYS A 458 3.95 -15.23 19.41
CA CYS A 458 2.79 -15.03 18.56
C CYS A 458 1.50 -14.90 19.39
N ALA A 459 1.28 -15.79 20.37
CA ALA A 459 0.13 -15.66 21.27
C ALA A 459 0.08 -14.29 21.99
N ALA A 460 1.23 -13.76 22.43
CA ALA A 460 1.28 -12.42 23.03
C ALA A 460 0.95 -11.29 22.03
N LEU A 461 1.43 -11.38 20.79
CA LEU A 461 1.07 -10.41 19.74
C LEU A 461 -0.43 -10.45 19.40
N ALA A 462 -1.05 -11.64 19.41
CA ALA A 462 -2.48 -11.80 19.22
C ALA A 462 -3.28 -11.11 20.34
N GLU A 463 -2.90 -11.32 21.59
CA GLU A 463 -3.50 -10.64 22.74
C GLU A 463 -3.30 -9.12 22.71
N ARG A 464 -2.12 -8.65 22.26
CA ARG A 464 -1.81 -7.21 22.08
C ARG A 464 -2.70 -6.55 21.03
N LYS A 465 -3.03 -7.25 19.94
CA LYS A 465 -3.77 -6.69 18.79
C LYS A 465 -5.28 -6.90 18.86
N PHE A 466 -5.71 -8.10 19.24
CA PHE A 466 -7.09 -8.58 19.12
C PHE A 466 -7.75 -8.94 20.46
N GLY A 467 -6.99 -9.38 21.46
CA GLY A 467 -7.50 -9.89 22.73
C GLY A 467 -7.39 -8.92 23.91
N GLN A 468 -7.23 -9.48 25.11
CA GLN A 468 -7.29 -8.76 26.39
C GLN A 468 -6.01 -7.97 26.73
N GLY A 469 -4.90 -8.22 26.02
CA GLY A 469 -3.66 -7.44 26.13
C GLY A 469 -3.69 -6.07 25.44
N LYS A 470 -4.79 -5.73 24.77
CA LYS A 470 -4.88 -4.56 23.89
C LYS A 470 -4.76 -3.23 24.64
N GLY A 471 -3.76 -2.44 24.25
CA GLY A 471 -3.47 -1.12 24.82
C GLY A 471 -2.71 -1.17 26.15
N LEU A 472 -2.42 -2.35 26.69
CA LEU A 472 -1.59 -2.49 27.89
C LEU A 472 -0.11 -2.30 27.54
N GLU A 473 0.63 -1.71 28.48
CA GLU A 473 2.08 -1.55 28.39
C GLU A 473 2.81 -2.85 28.73
N ASN A 474 2.33 -3.58 29.75
CA ASN A 474 3.05 -4.67 30.40
C ASN A 474 2.11 -5.83 30.73
N PHE A 475 2.24 -6.96 30.02
CA PHE A 475 1.49 -8.20 30.28
C PHE A 475 2.27 -9.46 29.87
N VAL A 476 1.88 -10.62 30.40
CA VAL A 476 2.47 -11.92 30.05
C VAL A 476 1.37 -12.88 29.60
N THR A 477 1.63 -13.67 28.56
CA THR A 477 0.78 -14.82 28.18
C THR A 477 1.47 -16.14 28.48
N LEU A 478 0.68 -17.14 28.85
CA LEU A 478 1.08 -18.55 28.94
C LEU A 478 0.13 -19.40 28.10
N ILE A 479 0.62 -19.97 27.00
CA ILE A 479 -0.18 -20.80 26.09
C ILE A 479 0.03 -22.29 26.39
N THR A 480 -1.06 -22.95 26.79
CA THR A 480 -1.07 -24.36 27.21
C THR A 480 -1.64 -25.26 26.10
N GLY A 481 -0.77 -26.10 25.52
CA GLY A 481 -1.11 -27.02 24.44
C GLY A 481 -0.38 -28.34 24.63
N THR A 482 0.27 -28.85 23.58
CA THR A 482 1.15 -30.01 23.68
C THR A 482 2.30 -29.76 24.67
N GLY A 483 2.88 -28.55 24.65
CA GLY A 483 3.83 -28.01 25.63
C GLY A 483 3.26 -26.79 26.38
N ILE A 484 4.12 -25.94 26.95
CA ILE A 484 3.75 -24.63 27.50
C ILE A 484 4.64 -23.54 26.89
N GLY A 485 4.06 -22.75 25.98
CA GLY A 485 4.71 -21.56 25.42
C GLY A 485 4.48 -20.32 26.29
N GLY A 486 5.31 -19.30 26.11
CA GLY A 486 5.20 -18.03 26.82
C GLY A 486 5.50 -16.83 25.93
N GLY A 487 4.96 -15.67 26.28
CA GLY A 487 5.25 -14.41 25.61
C GLY A 487 5.16 -13.25 26.59
N ILE A 488 6.12 -12.34 26.54
CA ILE A 488 6.22 -11.19 27.46
C ILE A 488 6.14 -9.91 26.65
N ILE A 489 5.13 -9.08 26.93
CA ILE A 489 5.05 -7.70 26.46
C ILE A 489 5.51 -6.76 27.57
N HIS A 490 6.46 -5.88 27.26
CA HIS A 490 6.98 -4.84 28.13
C HIS A 490 7.18 -3.57 27.31
N GLN A 491 6.74 -2.42 27.82
CA GLN A 491 6.76 -1.14 27.07
C GLN A 491 6.08 -1.27 25.69
N HIS A 492 4.96 -2.00 25.65
CA HIS A 492 4.18 -2.38 24.46
C HIS A 492 4.86 -3.36 23.47
N GLU A 493 6.12 -3.75 23.66
CA GLU A 493 6.87 -4.59 22.74
C GLU A 493 7.25 -5.97 23.32
N LEU A 494 7.54 -6.94 22.44
CA LEU A 494 8.02 -8.26 22.84
C LEU A 494 9.43 -8.21 23.42
N ILE A 495 9.65 -8.97 24.50
CA ILE A 495 11.01 -9.30 24.96
C ILE A 495 11.46 -10.62 24.31
N HIS A 496 12.27 -10.55 23.26
CA HIS A 496 12.95 -11.74 22.68
C HIS A 496 14.22 -12.16 23.45
N GLY A 497 14.82 -11.24 24.22
CA GLY A 497 16.10 -11.45 24.91
C GLY A 497 17.32 -11.36 23.97
N SER A 498 18.52 -11.44 24.54
CA SER A 498 19.79 -11.23 23.82
C SER A 498 20.12 -12.29 22.76
N SER A 499 19.53 -13.48 22.86
CA SER A 499 19.76 -14.63 21.98
C SER A 499 18.46 -15.35 21.61
N PHE A 500 17.35 -14.61 21.52
CA PHE A 500 16.03 -15.11 21.11
C PHE A 500 15.52 -16.32 21.93
N CYS A 501 15.69 -16.23 23.26
CA CYS A 501 15.40 -17.30 24.22
C CYS A 501 14.75 -16.77 25.52
N ALA A 502 14.26 -15.52 25.51
CA ALA A 502 13.36 -15.04 26.55
C ALA A 502 11.95 -15.64 26.34
N ALA A 503 11.11 -15.56 27.37
CA ALA A 503 9.74 -16.08 27.36
C ALA A 503 9.58 -17.60 27.09
N GLU A 504 10.65 -18.40 27.23
CA GLU A 504 10.61 -19.87 27.35
C GLU A 504 10.02 -20.31 28.71
N LEU A 505 8.83 -19.81 29.03
CA LEU A 505 8.22 -19.86 30.37
C LEU A 505 7.86 -21.28 30.79
N GLY A 506 7.56 -22.18 29.84
CA GLY A 506 7.36 -23.61 30.10
C GLY A 506 8.55 -24.30 30.76
N HIS A 507 9.75 -23.72 30.65
CA HIS A 507 10.99 -24.27 31.20
C HIS A 507 11.40 -23.65 32.55
N ILE A 508 10.59 -22.77 33.16
CA ILE A 508 10.77 -22.34 34.55
C ILE A 508 10.72 -23.56 35.47
N VAL A 509 11.80 -23.77 36.23
CA VAL A 509 11.92 -24.88 37.19
C VAL A 509 11.24 -24.50 38.50
N VAL A 510 10.37 -25.39 39.01
CA VAL A 510 9.60 -25.21 40.26
C VAL A 510 9.76 -26.36 41.25
N SER A 511 10.62 -27.34 40.94
CA SER A 511 10.96 -28.45 41.84
C SER A 511 12.39 -28.92 41.60
N LEU A 512 13.11 -29.24 42.69
CA LEU A 512 14.44 -29.86 42.61
C LEU A 512 14.34 -31.32 42.15
N ASP A 513 13.42 -32.08 42.74
CA ASP A 513 13.19 -33.51 42.48
C ASP A 513 11.95 -33.74 41.60
N GLY A 514 11.76 -32.88 40.60
CA GLY A 514 10.60 -32.92 39.69
C GLY A 514 10.72 -33.92 38.52
N PRO A 515 9.66 -34.08 37.71
CA PRO A 515 9.66 -34.97 36.56
C PRO A 515 10.57 -34.47 35.43
N ASP A 516 11.06 -35.40 34.62
CA ASP A 516 11.89 -35.11 33.44
C ASP A 516 11.14 -34.29 32.38
N CYS A 517 11.77 -33.21 31.92
CA CYS A 517 11.26 -32.34 30.88
C CYS A 517 11.77 -32.71 29.48
N SER A 518 10.98 -32.38 28.45
CA SER A 518 11.31 -32.60 27.04
C SER A 518 12.62 -31.92 26.60
N CYS A 519 13.00 -30.84 27.29
CA CYS A 519 14.22 -30.06 27.06
C CYS A 519 15.51 -30.70 27.63
N GLY A 520 15.40 -31.74 28.46
CA GLY A 520 16.55 -32.42 29.09
C GLY A 520 16.89 -31.96 30.52
N SER A 521 16.12 -31.02 31.09
CA SER A 521 16.12 -30.70 32.52
C SER A 521 15.00 -31.44 33.26
N HIS A 522 14.81 -31.18 34.55
CA HIS A 522 13.75 -31.75 35.39
C HIS A 522 13.04 -30.65 36.19
N GLY A 523 11.78 -30.90 36.59
CA GLY A 523 11.00 -29.97 37.43
C GLY A 523 10.51 -28.69 36.76
N CYS A 524 10.63 -28.57 35.43
CA CYS A 524 10.02 -27.49 34.63
C CYS A 524 8.48 -27.52 34.71
N ILE A 525 7.81 -26.36 34.67
CA ILE A 525 6.32 -26.31 34.67
C ILE A 525 5.69 -27.06 33.50
N GLU A 526 6.32 -27.11 32.32
CA GLU A 526 5.86 -27.90 31.17
C GLU A 526 5.77 -29.40 31.51
N ALA A 527 6.73 -29.92 32.29
CA ALA A 527 6.80 -31.33 32.67
C ALA A 527 5.69 -31.73 33.67
N TYR A 528 5.04 -30.75 34.31
CA TYR A 528 3.88 -30.96 35.17
C TYR A 528 2.54 -30.67 34.47
N ALA A 529 2.43 -29.55 33.74
CA ALA A 529 1.15 -28.94 33.42
C ALA A 529 0.79 -28.89 31.92
N SER A 530 1.68 -29.33 31.03
CA SER A 530 1.37 -29.41 29.59
C SER A 530 0.37 -30.52 29.27
N GLY A 531 -0.26 -30.46 28.09
CA GLY A 531 -1.11 -31.53 27.57
C GLY A 531 -0.37 -32.85 27.43
N MET A 532 0.93 -32.83 27.08
CA MET A 532 1.76 -34.04 27.04
C MET A 532 2.04 -34.60 28.44
N ALA A 533 2.29 -33.75 29.44
CA ALA A 533 2.47 -34.19 30.83
C ALA A 533 1.18 -34.85 31.36
N LEU A 534 0.04 -34.17 31.22
CA LEU A 534 -1.26 -34.72 31.61
C LEU A 534 -1.62 -36.00 30.86
N GLN A 535 -1.25 -36.13 29.57
CA GLN A 535 -1.47 -37.36 28.81
C GLN A 535 -0.64 -38.54 29.36
N ARG A 536 0.62 -38.33 29.75
CA ARG A 536 1.47 -39.38 30.35
C ARG A 536 0.87 -39.87 31.66
N GLU A 537 0.45 -38.94 32.53
CA GLU A 537 -0.18 -39.27 33.80
C GLU A 537 -1.56 -39.93 33.63
N ALA A 538 -2.36 -39.48 32.65
CA ALA A 538 -3.63 -40.12 32.29
C ALA A 538 -3.42 -41.56 31.84
N LYS A 539 -2.42 -41.80 30.97
CA LYS A 539 -2.09 -43.14 30.50
C LYS A 539 -1.61 -44.02 31.65
N LYS A 540 -0.74 -43.53 32.53
CA LYS A 540 -0.27 -44.27 33.71
C LYS A 540 -1.43 -44.68 34.63
N LEU A 541 -2.36 -43.78 34.92
CA LEU A 541 -3.58 -44.11 35.67
C LEU A 541 -4.47 -45.13 34.95
N HIS A 542 -4.50 -45.14 33.62
CA HIS A 542 -5.29 -46.09 32.85
C HIS A 542 -4.64 -47.48 32.81
N ASP A 543 -3.33 -47.55 32.59
CA ASP A 543 -2.53 -48.78 32.63
C ASP A 543 -2.54 -49.43 34.03
N GLU A 544 -2.83 -48.66 35.09
CA GLU A 544 -3.06 -49.14 36.47
C GLU A 544 -4.55 -49.40 36.83
N ASP A 545 -5.48 -49.37 35.86
CA ASP A 545 -6.95 -49.53 36.05
C ASP A 545 -7.61 -48.51 37.02
N GLN A 546 -7.02 -47.32 37.16
CA GLN A 546 -7.41 -46.29 38.13
C GLN A 546 -7.96 -45.00 37.52
N LEU A 547 -7.92 -44.83 36.19
CA LEU A 547 -8.41 -43.61 35.54
C LEU A 547 -9.94 -43.57 35.46
N LEU A 548 -10.56 -44.68 35.05
CA LEU A 548 -11.98 -44.72 34.70
C LEU A 548 -12.84 -44.77 35.97
N VAL A 549 -13.95 -44.03 35.93
CA VAL A 549 -14.98 -44.00 36.96
C VAL A 549 -16.36 -44.21 36.33
N GLU A 550 -17.38 -44.47 37.14
CA GLU A 550 -18.75 -44.66 36.65
C GLU A 550 -19.19 -43.49 35.75
N GLY A 551 -19.76 -43.80 34.59
CA GLY A 551 -20.12 -42.82 33.56
C GLY A 551 -19.01 -42.46 32.58
N MET A 552 -17.81 -43.07 32.66
CA MET A 552 -16.78 -42.97 31.62
C MET A 552 -16.64 -44.26 30.81
N SER A 553 -16.42 -44.10 29.51
CA SER A 553 -15.96 -45.16 28.61
C SER A 553 -14.97 -44.56 27.62
N VAL A 554 -13.78 -45.17 27.49
CA VAL A 554 -12.85 -44.84 26.40
C VAL A 554 -13.09 -45.85 25.28
N PRO A 555 -13.40 -45.42 24.04
CA PRO A 555 -13.48 -46.32 22.88
C PRO A 555 -12.18 -47.11 22.71
N LYS A 556 -12.25 -48.38 22.31
CA LYS A 556 -11.05 -49.23 22.14
C LYS A 556 -10.01 -48.66 21.18
N ASP A 557 -10.45 -47.82 20.25
CA ASP A 557 -9.62 -47.23 19.20
C ASP A 557 -9.14 -45.80 19.55
N GLU A 558 -9.50 -45.26 20.72
CA GLU A 558 -9.14 -43.92 21.17
C GLU A 558 -7.99 -43.93 22.19
N ALA A 559 -6.99 -43.08 21.98
CA ALA A 559 -5.85 -42.94 22.89
C ALA A 559 -6.21 -42.08 24.11
N VAL A 560 -5.93 -42.61 25.31
CA VAL A 560 -6.06 -41.86 26.57
C VAL A 560 -5.20 -40.57 26.54
N GLY A 561 -5.73 -39.50 27.13
CA GLY A 561 -5.16 -38.15 27.03
C GLY A 561 -5.69 -37.18 28.09
N ALA A 562 -5.21 -35.93 28.05
CA ALA A 562 -5.48 -34.92 29.07
C ALA A 562 -6.99 -34.68 29.33
N LEU A 563 -7.82 -34.69 28.29
CA LEU A 563 -9.28 -34.52 28.41
C LEU A 563 -9.92 -35.63 29.26
N HIS A 564 -9.47 -36.88 29.10
CA HIS A 564 -9.93 -38.02 29.89
C HIS A 564 -9.58 -37.86 31.37
N LEU A 565 -8.38 -37.36 31.69
CA LEU A 565 -7.97 -37.05 33.07
C LEU A 565 -8.83 -35.95 33.70
N ILE A 566 -9.13 -34.90 32.94
CA ILE A 566 -10.00 -33.79 33.36
C ILE A 566 -11.43 -34.28 33.60
N GLN A 567 -11.95 -35.15 32.73
CA GLN A 567 -13.28 -35.75 32.90
C GLN A 567 -13.34 -36.66 34.14
N ALA A 568 -12.34 -37.52 34.33
CA ALA A 568 -12.24 -38.37 35.52
C ALA A 568 -12.21 -37.54 36.82
N ALA A 569 -11.42 -36.46 36.84
CA ALA A 569 -11.36 -35.56 37.99
C ALA A 569 -12.70 -34.86 38.28
N LYS A 570 -13.42 -34.42 37.24
CA LYS A 570 -14.77 -33.84 37.36
C LYS A 570 -15.80 -34.85 37.88
N LEU A 571 -15.65 -36.12 37.53
CA LEU A 571 -16.48 -37.24 37.99
C LEU A 571 -16.02 -37.85 39.33
N GLY A 572 -15.14 -37.17 40.07
CA GLY A 572 -14.79 -37.55 41.45
C GLY A 572 -13.55 -38.42 41.61
N ASN A 573 -12.78 -38.71 40.55
CA ASN A 573 -11.53 -39.46 40.66
C ASN A 573 -10.48 -38.68 41.47
N ALA A 574 -10.26 -39.09 42.72
CA ALA A 574 -9.35 -38.43 43.64
C ALA A 574 -7.88 -38.40 43.16
N LYS A 575 -7.41 -39.43 42.44
CA LYS A 575 -6.05 -39.44 41.88
C LYS A 575 -5.93 -38.44 40.73
N ALA A 576 -6.90 -38.41 39.82
CA ALA A 576 -6.93 -37.41 38.74
C ALA A 576 -7.03 -35.97 39.28
N GLN A 577 -7.84 -35.73 40.31
CA GLN A 577 -7.91 -34.45 41.00
C GLN A 577 -6.56 -34.05 41.64
N SER A 578 -5.85 -35.00 42.25
CA SER A 578 -4.52 -34.77 42.82
C SER A 578 -3.50 -34.36 41.75
N ILE A 579 -3.48 -35.05 40.61
CA ILE A 579 -2.58 -34.75 39.50
C ILE A 579 -2.85 -33.37 38.92
N LEU A 580 -4.11 -33.01 38.65
CA LEU A 580 -4.48 -31.68 38.17
C LEU A 580 -4.17 -30.58 39.19
N ARG A 581 -4.30 -30.86 40.49
CA ARG A 581 -3.91 -29.92 41.56
C ARG A 581 -2.40 -29.71 41.57
N THR A 582 -1.60 -30.76 41.47
CA THR A 582 -0.13 -30.66 41.37
C THR A 582 0.29 -29.89 40.13
N ALA A 583 -0.31 -30.19 38.97
CA ALA A 583 -0.07 -29.48 37.71
C ALA A 583 -0.43 -27.98 37.80
N GLY A 584 -1.63 -27.65 38.30
CA GLY A 584 -2.05 -26.26 38.51
C GLY A 584 -1.22 -25.53 39.56
N THR A 585 -0.70 -26.25 40.57
CA THR A 585 0.21 -25.69 41.58
C THR A 585 1.57 -25.36 40.95
N ALA A 586 2.16 -26.28 40.18
CA ALA A 586 3.40 -26.06 39.46
C ALA A 586 3.30 -24.87 38.48
N LEU A 587 2.21 -24.78 37.72
CA LEU A 587 1.94 -23.63 36.85
C LEU A 587 1.78 -22.34 37.66
N GLY A 588 1.06 -22.38 38.79
CA GLY A 588 0.91 -21.25 39.71
C GLY A 588 2.24 -20.74 40.26
N LEU A 589 3.15 -21.64 40.65
CA LEU A 589 4.52 -21.30 41.07
C LEU A 589 5.31 -20.63 39.94
N GLY A 590 5.18 -21.14 38.71
CA GLY A 590 5.74 -20.50 37.52
C GLY A 590 5.23 -19.07 37.33
N VAL A 591 3.93 -18.84 37.53
CA VAL A 591 3.34 -17.49 37.49
C VAL A 591 3.88 -16.61 38.63
N VAL A 592 3.99 -17.11 39.87
CA VAL A 592 4.59 -16.34 40.99
C VAL A 592 6.01 -15.88 40.64
N ASN A 593 6.84 -16.75 40.07
CA ASN A 593 8.19 -16.39 39.60
C ASN A 593 8.16 -15.30 38.52
N ILE A 594 7.21 -15.36 37.58
CA ILE A 594 6.98 -14.33 36.55
C ILE A 594 6.58 -12.99 37.20
N LEU A 595 5.66 -12.99 38.17
CA LEU A 595 5.23 -11.78 38.87
C LEU A 595 6.41 -11.10 39.57
N HIS A 596 7.26 -11.86 40.26
CA HIS A 596 8.41 -11.31 41.00
C HIS A 596 9.57 -10.88 40.09
N THR A 597 9.59 -11.34 38.83
CA THR A 597 10.62 -10.98 37.84
C THR A 597 10.20 -9.80 36.96
N MET A 598 8.95 -9.81 36.46
CA MET A 598 8.47 -8.88 35.43
C MET A 598 7.43 -7.87 35.93
N ASN A 599 6.76 -8.14 37.06
CA ASN A 599 5.65 -7.36 37.59
C ASN A 599 4.61 -6.88 36.53
N PRO A 600 4.01 -7.80 35.74
CA PRO A 600 3.03 -7.44 34.71
C PRO A 600 1.69 -7.03 35.34
N SER A 601 0.95 -6.14 34.67
CA SER A 601 -0.42 -5.77 35.10
C SER A 601 -1.45 -6.88 34.84
N LEU A 602 -1.18 -7.77 33.87
CA LEU A 602 -2.09 -8.82 33.43
C LEU A 602 -1.30 -10.10 33.09
N VAL A 603 -1.85 -11.25 33.51
CA VAL A 603 -1.42 -12.59 33.09
C VAL A 603 -2.56 -13.28 32.35
N ILE A 604 -2.32 -13.59 31.08
CA ILE A 604 -3.30 -14.24 30.20
C ILE A 604 -2.96 -15.72 30.09
N LEU A 605 -3.87 -16.59 30.53
CA LEU A 605 -3.76 -18.04 30.34
C LEU A 605 -4.54 -18.43 29.08
N SER A 606 -3.89 -19.09 28.14
CA SER A 606 -4.50 -19.47 26.85
C SER A 606 -4.34 -20.96 26.53
N GLY A 607 -5.11 -21.44 25.55
CA GLY A 607 -5.21 -22.85 25.21
C GLY A 607 -6.16 -23.66 26.11
N VAL A 608 -6.39 -24.93 25.75
CA VAL A 608 -7.51 -25.74 26.27
C VAL A 608 -7.43 -26.04 27.77
N LEU A 609 -6.24 -25.97 28.38
CA LEU A 609 -6.06 -26.23 29.81
C LEU A 609 -6.20 -24.98 30.69
N ALA A 610 -6.18 -23.77 30.12
CA ALA A 610 -6.21 -22.52 30.86
C ALA A 610 -7.42 -22.39 31.81
N SER A 611 -8.61 -22.77 31.33
CA SER A 611 -9.85 -22.76 32.13
C SER A 611 -9.84 -23.73 33.32
N HIS A 612 -8.98 -24.75 33.29
CA HIS A 612 -8.82 -25.72 34.38
C HIS A 612 -7.79 -25.30 35.41
N TYR A 613 -6.82 -24.48 35.03
CA TYR A 613 -5.76 -24.01 35.94
C TYR A 613 -6.03 -22.66 36.59
N ILE A 614 -6.81 -21.76 35.98
CA ILE A 614 -6.96 -20.37 36.45
C ILE A 614 -7.30 -20.22 37.94
N HIS A 615 -8.15 -21.08 38.50
CA HIS A 615 -8.49 -21.03 39.92
C HIS A 615 -7.30 -21.39 40.81
N THR A 616 -6.64 -22.54 40.54
CA THR A 616 -5.45 -22.99 41.26
C THR A 616 -4.30 -21.99 41.15
N VAL A 617 -4.09 -21.39 39.97
CA VAL A 617 -3.09 -20.34 39.74
C VAL A 617 -3.37 -19.12 40.63
N LYS A 618 -4.61 -18.63 40.65
CA LYS A 618 -5.01 -17.52 41.54
C LYS A 618 -4.83 -17.85 43.02
N ASP A 619 -5.09 -19.09 43.44
CA ASP A 619 -4.90 -19.51 44.83
C ASP A 619 -3.42 -19.59 45.22
N VAL A 620 -2.53 -20.06 44.35
CA VAL A 620 -1.08 -20.06 44.60
C VAL A 620 -0.54 -18.63 44.69
N ILE A 621 -0.98 -17.73 43.82
CA ILE A 621 -0.60 -16.29 43.89
C ILE A 621 -1.00 -15.71 45.25
N ARG A 622 -2.25 -15.92 45.70
CA ARG A 622 -2.73 -15.46 47.02
C ARG A 622 -1.94 -16.02 48.20
N GLN A 623 -1.46 -17.25 48.09
CA GLN A 623 -0.76 -17.93 49.18
C GLN A 623 0.73 -17.60 49.24
N GLN A 624 1.37 -17.29 48.10
CA GLN A 624 2.84 -17.28 48.01
C GLN A 624 3.45 -16.02 47.36
N ALA A 625 2.68 -15.21 46.64
CA ALA A 625 3.21 -13.99 46.04
C ALA A 625 3.28 -12.85 47.06
N LEU A 626 4.31 -11.99 46.92
CA LEU A 626 4.42 -10.75 47.69
C LEU A 626 3.15 -9.89 47.59
N SER A 627 2.84 -9.15 48.66
CA SER A 627 1.61 -8.35 48.76
C SER A 627 1.42 -7.34 47.63
N SER A 628 2.52 -6.79 47.09
CA SER A 628 2.51 -5.77 46.03
C SER A 628 2.20 -6.29 44.62
N VAL A 629 1.91 -7.59 44.45
CA VAL A 629 1.49 -8.20 43.18
C VAL A 629 0.19 -8.99 43.32
N GLN A 630 -0.56 -8.78 44.41
CA GLN A 630 -1.84 -9.46 44.70
C GLN A 630 -3.03 -8.90 43.90
N ASP A 631 -2.85 -7.70 43.33
CA ASP A 631 -3.76 -6.97 42.47
C ASP A 631 -3.61 -7.30 40.98
N VAL A 632 -2.69 -8.21 40.61
CA VAL A 632 -2.52 -8.65 39.22
C VAL A 632 -3.78 -9.35 38.70
N ASP A 633 -4.27 -8.91 37.54
CA ASP A 633 -5.34 -9.61 36.87
C ASP A 633 -4.81 -10.90 36.23
N VAL A 634 -5.52 -12.01 36.47
CA VAL A 634 -5.27 -13.29 35.79
C VAL A 634 -6.53 -13.71 35.08
N VAL A 635 -6.47 -13.89 33.76
CA VAL A 635 -7.64 -14.13 32.89
C VAL A 635 -7.42 -15.35 32.00
N VAL A 636 -8.51 -15.86 31.43
CA VAL A 636 -8.44 -16.81 30.31
C VAL A 636 -8.59 -16.02 29.02
N SER A 637 -7.75 -16.31 28.02
CA SER A 637 -7.87 -15.76 26.67
C SER A 637 -9.25 -16.04 26.05
N ASP A 638 -9.80 -15.03 25.37
CA ASP A 638 -11.01 -15.08 24.56
C ASP A 638 -10.72 -15.42 23.08
N LEU A 639 -9.44 -15.50 22.70
CA LEU A 639 -9.00 -15.83 21.35
C LEU A 639 -8.94 -17.35 21.13
N VAL A 640 -9.58 -17.82 20.05
CA VAL A 640 -9.72 -19.25 19.75
C VAL A 640 -8.39 -19.91 19.33
N GLU A 641 -7.57 -19.21 18.54
CA GLU A 641 -6.28 -19.70 18.02
C GLU A 641 -5.20 -18.61 18.18
N PRO A 642 -4.73 -18.31 19.42
CA PRO A 642 -3.85 -17.16 19.67
C PRO A 642 -2.55 -17.20 18.85
N ALA A 643 -1.88 -18.36 18.76
CA ALA A 643 -0.65 -18.52 17.99
C ALA A 643 -0.85 -18.19 16.49
N LEU A 644 -1.96 -18.64 15.89
CA LEU A 644 -2.29 -18.41 14.48
C LEU A 644 -2.72 -16.96 14.20
N LEU A 645 -3.49 -16.34 15.11
CA LEU A 645 -3.83 -14.92 15.04
C LEU A 645 -2.59 -14.03 15.27
N GLY A 646 -1.65 -14.51 16.08
CA GLY A 646 -0.35 -13.89 16.33
C GLY A 646 0.52 -13.87 15.09
N ALA A 647 0.63 -15.02 14.41
CA ALA A 647 1.27 -15.12 13.12
C ALA A 647 0.68 -14.11 12.11
N ALA A 648 -0.66 -14.04 11.99
CA ALA A 648 -1.31 -13.01 11.18
C ALA A 648 -0.95 -11.58 11.62
N SER A 649 -0.92 -11.29 12.92
CA SER A 649 -0.67 -9.95 13.45
C SER A 649 0.69 -9.39 13.02
N MET A 650 1.74 -10.22 12.92
CA MET A 650 3.05 -9.79 12.42
C MET A 650 2.97 -9.20 11.01
N VAL A 651 2.23 -9.87 10.11
CA VAL A 651 1.98 -9.34 8.76
C VAL A 651 1.17 -8.06 8.86
N LEU A 652 0.05 -8.08 9.58
CA LEU A 652 -0.92 -6.98 9.61
C LEU A 652 -0.41 -5.69 10.29
N ASP A 653 0.57 -5.79 11.19
CA ASP A 653 1.21 -4.65 11.86
C ASP A 653 2.46 -4.16 11.12
N TYR A 654 3.31 -5.06 10.62
CA TYR A 654 4.63 -4.70 10.05
C TYR A 654 4.66 -4.65 8.51
N THR A 655 3.63 -5.13 7.81
CA THR A 655 3.52 -4.93 6.36
C THR A 655 3.21 -3.46 6.06
N THR A 656 4.22 -2.71 5.63
CA THR A 656 3.98 -1.37 5.09
C THR A 656 3.18 -1.49 3.80
N ARG A 657 2.34 -0.50 3.47
CA ARG A 657 1.57 -0.44 2.19
C ARG A 657 2.46 -0.30 0.93
N ARG A 658 3.75 -0.65 0.99
CA ARG A 658 4.81 -0.37 0.01
C ARG A 658 5.49 -1.64 -0.53
N ILE A 659 4.79 -2.77 -0.55
CA ILE A 659 5.34 -4.02 -1.09
C ILE A 659 4.71 -4.24 -2.47
N TYR A 660 5.42 -3.67 -3.45
CA TYR A 660 5.41 -3.82 -4.91
C TYR A 660 4.07 -3.87 -5.66
#